data_AF-A0A7Y9SZ90-F1
#
_entry.id   AF-A0A7Y9SZ90-F1
#
_cell.length_a   1.000
_cell.length_b   1.000
_cell.length_c   1.000
_cell.angle_alpha   90.00
_cell.angle_beta   90.00
_cell.angle_gamma   90.00
#
_symmetry.space_group_name_H-M   'P 1'
#
loop_
_entity.id
_entity.type
_entity.pdbx_description
1 polymer ?
#
loop_
_entity_poly.entity_id
_entity_poly.type
_entity_poly.pdbx_seq_one_letter_code
_entity_poly.pdbx_strand_id
1 'polypeptide(L)'
;MTGSTPSSPFAIAQREGAIGPLSGIRVLDLSAYIAGPYGCTLLADQGAEVIKVEPPVGDNLRRYPSTLEAESRAFLGVNRSKRGVVLDLKQPDQRAVLMRLVREADVLVHNFRPSVPVRLGIDFDSLHKLNPRLVYCSVTGYGEQGPLKDKAGYDQVLQTMTGMCTMQGKTGGAPEILYGSVVDYYAAALVAAGVSSALYERERSGEGQFVGVSLLRSALTMQSARMIWAEGEPEGVGRDMRSGGVTGIHPTADGYLYISANTPRFWQALCERIGLPELAADVRYDTVRKRATHAEVLLPQLHAALAARSALAWETLFGEEVPCAAARQVEDMFDHPQVLAEAMITSLPHPLLGSYRGITRPIVFGRTPGPEPFAAPVFDQDTAAVAALASLSKLSQLRDLSVVVADTGDVEAIKRLKPVDCTTNPTLVKKALDLPVYADLIDSALAWGREQGGEREAVVHEVADRLTVGVGTLLSTLVPGRVSTEVDADQAHDTAATVAKARQFIAMYEAAGVPRSKVLIKIAATWAGVGAARQLQAEGIDCNLTLIFNPTQALACSEAGAFLISPFVGRILDWYVANGQAPATIDEDPGVVFVRGVYAEFKRRGSPTVVMGASFRSTAQIEALAGCDRLTISPELLEKLEADHGELPRRLVAGAAESVQVTPIDGARFAADLAADPMATEKLASGIDAFAKDLEALRQTIRERL
;
A
#
# COMPACT_ATOMS: atom_id res chain seq x y z
N MET A 1 4.20 22.39 -3.91
CA MET A 1 5.04 21.52 -3.06
C MET A 1 4.82 20.10 -3.52
N THR A 2 5.66 19.62 -4.43
CA THR A 2 5.63 18.26 -4.99
C THR A 2 6.64 17.42 -4.23
N GLY A 3 6.31 17.08 -2.98
CA GLY A 3 6.95 15.95 -2.33
C GLY A 3 6.31 14.70 -2.90
N SER A 4 7.04 13.93 -3.71
CA SER A 4 6.60 12.60 -4.08
C SER A 4 6.51 11.78 -2.81
N THR A 5 5.30 11.53 -2.33
CA THR A 5 5.05 10.46 -1.36
C THR A 5 5.69 9.19 -1.93
N PRO A 6 6.52 8.47 -1.16
CA PRO A 6 7.07 7.21 -1.65
C PRO A 6 5.91 6.32 -2.11
N SER A 7 5.99 5.82 -3.34
CA SER A 7 4.93 4.96 -3.88
C SER A 7 4.83 3.73 -2.98
N SER A 8 3.68 3.55 -2.32
CA SER A 8 3.41 2.31 -1.61
C SER A 8 3.69 1.15 -2.57
N PRO A 9 4.39 0.10 -2.13
CA PRO A 9 4.65 -1.04 -2.98
C PRO A 9 3.39 -1.91 -3.17
N PHE A 10 2.26 -1.46 -2.60
CA PHE A 10 0.90 -1.92 -2.84
C PHE A 10 0.08 -0.94 -3.70
N ALA A 11 0.72 0.04 -4.37
CA ALA A 11 0.03 0.96 -5.25
C ALA A 11 -0.56 0.19 -6.46
N ILE A 12 -1.89 0.08 -6.50
CA ILE A 12 -2.60 -0.43 -7.67
C ILE A 12 -2.68 0.73 -8.68
N ALA A 13 -2.87 0.41 -9.97
CA ALA A 13 -2.94 1.42 -11.04
C ALA A 13 -3.87 2.58 -10.65
N GLN A 14 -3.35 3.81 -10.77
CA GLN A 14 -4.07 5.02 -10.44
C GLN A 14 -5.35 5.12 -11.28
N ARG A 15 -6.44 5.57 -10.65
CA ARG A 15 -7.69 5.84 -11.37
C ARG A 15 -7.45 6.98 -12.35
N GLU A 16 -7.97 6.82 -13.56
CA GLU A 16 -7.92 7.85 -14.59
C GLU A 16 -8.83 9.04 -14.24
N GLY A 17 -8.40 10.25 -14.60
CA GLY A 17 -9.19 11.47 -14.44
C GLY A 17 -8.72 12.40 -13.32
N ALA A 18 -9.61 13.29 -12.89
CA ALA A 18 -9.32 14.32 -11.90
C ALA A 18 -9.22 13.75 -10.47
N ILE A 19 -8.59 14.49 -9.56
CA ILE A 19 -8.58 14.14 -8.14
C ILE A 19 -9.92 14.46 -7.48
N GLY A 20 -10.32 13.62 -6.53
CA GLY A 20 -11.48 13.81 -5.66
C GLY A 20 -11.07 14.15 -4.22
N PRO A 21 -12.02 14.55 -3.36
CA PRO A 21 -11.74 14.88 -1.96
C PRO A 21 -11.08 13.75 -1.15
N LEU A 22 -11.32 12.49 -1.53
CA LEU A 22 -10.77 11.30 -0.89
C LEU A 22 -9.66 10.63 -1.73
N SER A 23 -9.10 11.33 -2.72
CA SER A 23 -7.93 10.82 -3.43
C SER A 23 -6.76 10.59 -2.48
N GLY A 24 -6.16 9.40 -2.56
CA GLY A 24 -5.12 8.94 -1.63
C GLY A 24 -5.64 8.14 -0.43
N ILE A 25 -6.96 8.04 -0.25
CA ILE A 25 -7.57 7.20 0.79
C ILE A 25 -7.80 5.78 0.25
N ARG A 26 -7.36 4.77 1.00
CA ARG A 26 -7.61 3.35 0.71
C ARG A 26 -8.66 2.74 1.64
N VAL A 27 -9.68 2.13 1.04
CA VAL A 27 -10.81 1.51 1.74
C VAL A 27 -10.85 0.01 1.45
N LEU A 28 -10.86 -0.80 2.50
CA LEU A 28 -11.14 -2.23 2.43
C LEU A 28 -12.63 -2.46 2.69
N ASP A 29 -13.36 -2.87 1.66
CA ASP A 29 -14.78 -3.19 1.72
C ASP A 29 -14.98 -4.70 1.88
N LEU A 30 -15.18 -5.14 3.13
CA LEU A 30 -15.50 -6.53 3.49
C LEU A 30 -17.02 -6.73 3.66
N SER A 31 -17.82 -5.76 3.24
CA SER A 31 -19.26 -5.78 3.44
C SER A 31 -19.99 -6.44 2.28
N ALA A 32 -21.18 -6.98 2.54
CA ALA A 32 -22.05 -7.61 1.56
C ALA A 32 -23.42 -6.91 1.47
N TYR A 33 -24.23 -7.23 0.46
CA TYR A 33 -25.54 -6.60 0.23
C TYR A 33 -25.44 -5.10 -0.14
N ILE A 34 -26.26 -4.23 0.46
CA ILE A 34 -26.48 -2.87 -0.06
C ILE A 34 -25.80 -1.81 0.81
N ALA A 35 -26.10 -1.72 2.10
CA ALA A 35 -25.71 -0.59 2.95
C ALA A 35 -24.20 -0.32 2.99
N GLY A 36 -23.40 -1.34 3.34
CA GLY A 36 -21.94 -1.22 3.34
C GLY A 36 -21.38 -1.01 1.93
N PRO A 37 -21.71 -1.87 0.94
CA PRO A 37 -21.13 -1.74 -0.39
C PRO A 37 -21.47 -0.43 -1.08
N TYR A 38 -22.70 0.06 -0.99
CA TYR A 38 -23.04 1.34 -1.59
C TYR A 38 -22.36 2.51 -0.87
N GLY A 39 -22.20 2.44 0.46
CA GLY A 39 -21.43 3.42 1.22
C GLY A 39 -19.98 3.51 0.73
N CYS A 40 -19.33 2.37 0.49
CA CYS A 40 -18.00 2.32 -0.11
C CYS A 40 -17.98 2.84 -1.56
N THR A 41 -19.03 2.59 -2.35
CA THR A 41 -19.17 3.17 -3.70
C THR A 41 -19.23 4.70 -3.65
N LEU A 42 -19.93 5.29 -2.67
CA LEU A 42 -19.98 6.75 -2.48
C LEU A 42 -18.61 7.32 -2.07
N LEU A 43 -17.79 6.56 -1.33
CA LEU A 43 -16.40 6.94 -1.04
C LEU A 43 -15.53 6.83 -2.31
N ALA A 44 -15.74 5.80 -3.14
CA ALA A 44 -15.05 5.67 -4.43
C ALA A 44 -15.39 6.83 -5.38
N ASP A 45 -16.65 7.24 -5.47
CA ASP A 45 -17.05 8.39 -6.29
C ASP A 45 -16.38 9.70 -5.83
N GLN A 46 -15.97 9.79 -4.57
CA GLN A 46 -15.19 10.90 -4.02
C GLN A 46 -13.67 10.75 -4.21
N GLY A 47 -13.21 9.70 -4.89
CA GLY A 47 -11.82 9.48 -5.25
C GLY A 47 -11.05 8.45 -4.41
N ALA A 48 -11.70 7.81 -3.44
CA ALA A 48 -11.07 6.74 -2.67
C ALA A 48 -10.74 5.53 -3.56
N GLU A 49 -9.64 4.84 -3.24
CA GLU A 49 -9.34 3.52 -3.77
C GLU A 49 -10.08 2.48 -2.93
N VAL A 50 -11.00 1.74 -3.55
CA VAL A 50 -11.83 0.76 -2.83
C VAL A 50 -11.52 -0.65 -3.32
N ILE A 51 -11.07 -1.49 -2.39
CA ILE A 51 -10.83 -2.92 -2.60
C ILE A 51 -11.97 -3.69 -1.93
N LYS A 52 -12.82 -4.31 -2.73
CA LYS A 52 -13.87 -5.21 -2.26
C LYS A 52 -13.29 -6.60 -2.01
N VAL A 53 -13.32 -7.03 -0.77
CA VAL A 53 -12.86 -8.35 -0.33
C VAL A 53 -14.06 -9.27 -0.19
N GLU A 54 -14.13 -10.27 -1.07
CA GLU A 54 -15.22 -11.24 -1.10
C GLU A 54 -14.76 -12.61 -0.56
N PRO A 55 -15.65 -13.39 0.08
CA PRO A 55 -15.36 -14.79 0.38
C PRO A 55 -15.31 -15.62 -0.92
N PRO A 56 -14.83 -16.88 -0.89
CA PRO A 56 -14.80 -17.77 -2.07
C PRO A 56 -16.17 -18.00 -2.74
N VAL A 57 -17.26 -17.77 -1.99
CA VAL A 57 -18.63 -17.86 -2.50
C VAL A 57 -19.13 -16.56 -3.13
N GLY A 58 -18.37 -15.48 -3.05
CA GLY A 58 -18.77 -14.15 -3.48
C GLY A 58 -19.82 -13.50 -2.58
N ASP A 59 -20.10 -12.23 -2.87
CA ASP A 59 -21.25 -11.52 -2.32
C ASP A 59 -22.56 -12.20 -2.74
N ASN A 60 -23.51 -12.34 -1.81
CA ASN A 60 -24.82 -12.93 -2.09
C ASN A 60 -25.60 -12.14 -3.17
N LEU A 61 -25.36 -10.83 -3.33
CA LEU A 61 -25.99 -10.07 -4.40
C LEU A 61 -25.60 -10.53 -5.80
N ARG A 62 -24.43 -11.17 -5.98
CA ARG A 62 -24.06 -11.75 -7.27
C ARG A 62 -25.06 -12.81 -7.75
N ARG A 63 -25.77 -13.46 -6.81
CA ARG A 63 -26.74 -14.53 -7.07
C ARG A 63 -28.19 -14.10 -6.91
N TYR A 64 -28.45 -12.82 -6.68
CA TYR A 64 -29.81 -12.31 -6.56
C TYR A 64 -30.54 -12.42 -7.92
N PRO A 65 -31.88 -12.63 -7.92
CA PRO A 65 -32.65 -12.71 -9.16
C PRO A 65 -32.38 -11.52 -10.08
N SER A 66 -31.98 -11.81 -11.32
CA SER A 66 -31.58 -10.84 -12.33
C SER A 66 -31.99 -11.36 -13.70
N THR A 67 -32.39 -10.45 -14.60
CA THR A 67 -32.59 -10.82 -16.02
C THR A 67 -31.29 -10.76 -16.83
N LEU A 68 -30.16 -10.42 -16.21
CA LEU A 68 -28.84 -10.55 -16.81
C LEU A 68 -28.32 -11.98 -16.55
N GLU A 69 -27.77 -12.63 -17.59
CA GLU A 69 -27.32 -14.02 -17.52
C GLU A 69 -26.00 -14.18 -16.75
N ALA A 70 -25.03 -13.30 -17.01
CA ALA A 70 -23.67 -13.40 -16.48
C ALA A 70 -23.44 -12.65 -15.15
N GLU A 71 -24.33 -11.75 -14.77
CA GLU A 71 -24.15 -10.85 -13.62
C GLU A 71 -25.48 -10.50 -12.94
N SER A 72 -25.41 -9.86 -11.77
CA SER A 72 -26.59 -9.38 -11.05
C SER A 72 -26.71 -7.86 -11.10
N ARG A 73 -27.88 -7.35 -11.52
CA ARG A 73 -28.18 -5.90 -11.44
C ARG A 73 -27.99 -5.34 -10.03
N ALA A 74 -28.35 -6.13 -9.02
CA ALA A 74 -28.19 -5.71 -7.63
C ALA A 74 -26.72 -5.57 -7.24
N PHE A 75 -25.85 -6.48 -7.70
CA PHE A 75 -24.42 -6.38 -7.46
C PHE A 75 -23.80 -5.20 -8.21
N LEU A 76 -24.09 -5.07 -9.51
CA LEU A 76 -23.56 -3.99 -10.36
C LEU A 76 -23.98 -2.61 -9.84
N GLY A 77 -25.22 -2.47 -9.38
CA GLY A 77 -25.78 -1.21 -8.89
C GLY A 77 -25.08 -0.65 -7.66
N VAL A 78 -24.42 -1.49 -6.85
CA VAL A 78 -23.83 -1.09 -5.56
C VAL A 78 -22.31 -1.24 -5.45
N ASN A 79 -21.64 -1.67 -6.53
CA ASN A 79 -20.19 -1.98 -6.50
C ASN A 79 -19.36 -1.34 -7.61
N ARG A 80 -19.87 -0.33 -8.33
CA ARG A 80 -19.07 0.41 -9.32
C ARG A 80 -17.81 1.03 -8.68
N SER A 81 -16.79 1.27 -9.49
CA SER A 81 -15.55 1.94 -9.09
C SER A 81 -14.77 1.21 -7.97
N LYS A 82 -14.86 -0.13 -7.92
CA LYS A 82 -14.14 -0.97 -6.96
C LYS A 82 -13.28 -2.01 -7.66
N ARG A 83 -12.19 -2.41 -7.02
CA ARG A 83 -11.40 -3.60 -7.40
C ARG A 83 -11.86 -4.79 -6.58
N GLY A 84 -12.01 -5.96 -7.19
CA GLY A 84 -12.59 -7.15 -6.55
C GLY A 84 -11.55 -8.22 -6.29
N VAL A 85 -11.41 -8.63 -5.01
CA VAL A 85 -10.51 -9.72 -4.61
C VAL A 85 -11.26 -10.79 -3.82
N VAL A 86 -10.81 -12.03 -3.92
CA VAL A 86 -11.35 -13.18 -3.20
C VAL A 86 -10.36 -13.64 -2.14
N LEU A 87 -10.78 -13.63 -0.88
CA LEU A 87 -10.01 -14.14 0.25
C LEU A 87 -10.87 -15.02 1.15
N ASP A 88 -10.47 -16.27 1.36
CA ASP A 88 -10.97 -17.12 2.43
C ASP A 88 -10.28 -16.78 3.74
N LEU A 89 -10.89 -15.87 4.50
CA LEU A 89 -10.35 -15.40 5.78
C LEU A 89 -10.29 -16.50 6.87
N LYS A 90 -10.81 -17.70 6.60
CA LYS A 90 -10.60 -18.87 7.47
C LYS A 90 -9.22 -19.50 7.28
N GLN A 91 -8.60 -19.30 6.10
CA GLN A 91 -7.25 -19.78 5.82
C GLN A 91 -6.21 -18.81 6.38
N PRO A 92 -5.26 -19.27 7.22
CA PRO A 92 -4.27 -18.39 7.83
C PRO A 92 -3.48 -17.55 6.82
N ASP A 93 -3.09 -18.12 5.68
CA ASP A 93 -2.27 -17.44 4.67
C ASP A 93 -3.06 -16.32 3.96
N GLN A 94 -4.33 -16.56 3.64
CA GLN A 94 -5.19 -15.56 3.01
C GLN A 94 -5.65 -14.50 4.02
N ARG A 95 -5.82 -14.86 5.29
CA ARG A 95 -5.97 -13.88 6.36
C ARG A 95 -4.72 -13.01 6.51
N ALA A 96 -3.52 -13.57 6.36
CA ALA A 96 -2.28 -12.80 6.40
C ALA A 96 -2.20 -11.78 5.25
N VAL A 97 -2.74 -12.09 4.07
CA VAL A 97 -2.92 -11.11 2.97
C VAL A 97 -3.78 -9.94 3.44
N LEU A 98 -4.95 -10.21 4.05
CA LEU A 98 -5.80 -9.14 4.58
C LEU A 98 -5.08 -8.29 5.64
N MET A 99 -4.35 -8.92 6.57
CA MET A 99 -3.61 -8.18 7.61
C MET A 99 -2.57 -7.23 7.02
N ARG A 100 -1.92 -7.62 5.93
CA ARG A 100 -0.99 -6.75 5.20
C ARG A 100 -1.71 -5.58 4.53
N LEU A 101 -2.85 -5.83 3.90
CA LEU A 101 -3.71 -4.76 3.36
C LEU A 101 -4.15 -3.78 4.46
N VAL A 102 -4.50 -4.28 5.65
CA VAL A 102 -4.94 -3.44 6.78
C VAL A 102 -3.85 -2.49 7.27
N ARG A 103 -2.57 -2.88 7.23
CA ARG A 103 -1.45 -2.01 7.65
C ARG A 103 -1.35 -0.71 6.86
N GLU A 104 -1.78 -0.73 5.60
CA GLU A 104 -1.74 0.44 4.72
C GLU A 104 -3.12 1.02 4.40
N ALA A 105 -4.19 0.39 4.89
CA ALA A 105 -5.54 0.89 4.67
C ALA A 105 -5.83 2.09 5.58
N ASP A 106 -6.63 3.01 5.06
CA ASP A 106 -7.18 4.12 5.84
C ASP A 106 -8.50 3.75 6.49
N VAL A 107 -9.29 2.93 5.81
CA VAL A 107 -10.63 2.55 6.22
C VAL A 107 -10.83 1.06 6.03
N LEU A 108 -11.48 0.41 6.98
CA LEU A 108 -12.08 -0.91 6.81
C LEU A 108 -13.59 -0.82 7.08
N VAL A 109 -14.41 -1.35 6.17
CA VAL A 109 -15.87 -1.41 6.32
C VAL A 109 -16.31 -2.87 6.29
N HIS A 110 -17.11 -3.30 7.26
CA HIS A 110 -17.72 -4.63 7.26
C HIS A 110 -19.16 -4.59 7.78
N ASN A 111 -19.92 -5.65 7.48
CA ASN A 111 -21.26 -5.87 8.04
C ASN A 111 -21.49 -7.29 8.58
N PHE A 112 -20.39 -7.96 8.97
CA PHE A 112 -20.47 -9.23 9.67
C PHE A 112 -21.25 -9.14 11.00
N ARG A 113 -21.82 -10.27 11.42
CA ARG A 113 -22.39 -10.40 12.77
C ARG A 113 -21.31 -10.13 13.84
N PRO A 114 -21.66 -9.57 15.00
CA PRO A 114 -20.67 -9.12 16.01
C PRO A 114 -19.63 -10.16 16.44
N SER A 115 -20.00 -11.45 16.47
CA SER A 115 -19.08 -12.53 16.86
C SER A 115 -18.05 -12.91 15.80
N VAL A 116 -18.24 -12.53 14.54
CA VAL A 116 -17.39 -12.95 13.42
C VAL A 116 -16.06 -12.20 13.39
N PRO A 117 -15.99 -10.85 13.51
CA PRO A 117 -14.72 -10.14 13.51
C PRO A 117 -13.73 -10.66 14.55
N VAL A 118 -14.20 -10.87 15.80
CA VAL A 118 -13.37 -11.41 16.90
C VAL A 118 -12.82 -12.79 16.55
N ARG A 119 -13.66 -13.69 16.02
CA ARG A 119 -13.22 -15.04 15.62
C ARG A 119 -12.20 -15.03 14.49
N LEU A 120 -12.30 -14.07 13.58
CA LEU A 120 -11.36 -13.90 12.47
C LEU A 120 -10.11 -13.10 12.87
N GLY A 121 -10.09 -12.48 14.06
CA GLY A 121 -9.01 -11.60 14.51
C GLY A 121 -8.99 -10.25 13.79
N ILE A 122 -10.14 -9.82 13.26
CA ILE A 122 -10.31 -8.56 12.51
C ILE A 122 -11.22 -7.57 13.25
N ASP A 123 -11.47 -7.76 14.55
CA ASP A 123 -12.20 -6.79 15.36
C ASP A 123 -11.40 -5.49 15.56
N PHE A 124 -12.09 -4.44 16.03
CA PHE A 124 -11.50 -3.11 16.22
C PHE A 124 -10.25 -3.13 17.11
N ASP A 125 -10.30 -3.76 18.27
CA ASP A 125 -9.18 -3.76 19.21
C ASP A 125 -7.96 -4.49 18.64
N SER A 126 -8.19 -5.57 17.90
CA SER A 126 -7.13 -6.31 17.19
C SER A 126 -6.50 -5.47 16.08
N LEU A 127 -7.31 -4.84 15.22
CA LEU A 127 -6.79 -4.10 14.07
C LEU A 127 -6.24 -2.73 14.45
N HIS A 128 -6.75 -2.08 15.48
CA HIS A 128 -6.24 -0.79 15.95
C HIS A 128 -4.81 -0.91 16.51
N LYS A 129 -4.46 -2.06 17.12
CA LYS A 129 -3.07 -2.36 17.51
C LYS A 129 -2.15 -2.52 16.29
N LEU A 130 -2.67 -3.04 15.19
CA LEU A 130 -1.92 -3.26 13.95
C LEU A 130 -1.74 -1.96 13.16
N ASN A 131 -2.78 -1.14 13.11
CA ASN A 131 -2.81 0.15 12.43
C ASN A 131 -3.65 1.14 13.27
N PRO A 132 -3.00 1.95 14.13
CA PRO A 132 -3.70 2.93 14.98
C PRO A 132 -4.47 3.98 14.17
N ARG A 133 -4.05 4.26 12.93
CA ARG A 133 -4.66 5.22 12.01
C ARG A 133 -5.92 4.70 11.30
N LEU A 134 -6.29 3.44 11.48
CA LEU A 134 -7.39 2.81 10.76
C LEU A 134 -8.76 3.33 11.24
N VAL A 135 -9.57 3.87 10.32
CA VAL A 135 -10.99 4.10 10.56
C VAL A 135 -11.73 2.77 10.37
N TYR A 136 -12.28 2.24 11.47
CA TYR A 136 -12.97 0.95 11.48
C TYR A 136 -14.47 1.17 11.47
N CYS A 137 -15.15 0.81 10.37
CA CYS A 137 -16.58 0.97 10.23
C CYS A 137 -17.32 -0.38 10.29
N SER A 138 -18.24 -0.50 11.25
CA SER A 138 -19.14 -1.64 11.39
C SER A 138 -20.57 -1.24 11.05
N VAL A 139 -21.17 -1.96 10.11
CA VAL A 139 -22.58 -1.78 9.72
C VAL A 139 -23.42 -2.93 10.28
N THR A 140 -24.36 -2.62 11.18
CA THR A 140 -25.17 -3.64 11.89
C THR A 140 -26.68 -3.46 11.70
N GLY A 141 -27.48 -4.45 12.10
CA GLY A 141 -28.94 -4.33 12.08
C GLY A 141 -29.47 -3.40 13.19
N TYR A 142 -28.98 -3.59 14.42
CA TYR A 142 -29.57 -3.03 15.64
C TYR A 142 -28.61 -2.14 16.44
N GLY A 143 -27.36 -1.99 16.00
CA GLY A 143 -26.28 -1.40 16.79
C GLY A 143 -25.45 -2.44 17.54
N GLU A 144 -24.46 -1.94 18.25
CA GLU A 144 -23.32 -2.68 18.79
C GLU A 144 -23.58 -3.14 20.23
N GLN A 145 -24.62 -2.60 20.87
CA GLN A 145 -24.98 -2.83 22.27
C GLN A 145 -26.47 -3.13 22.41
N GLY A 146 -26.86 -3.59 23.60
CA GLY A 146 -28.25 -3.87 23.93
C GLY A 146 -28.73 -5.28 23.51
N PRO A 147 -30.00 -5.61 23.82
CA PRO A 147 -30.51 -6.98 23.75
C PRO A 147 -30.63 -7.54 22.34
N LEU A 148 -30.65 -6.67 21.31
CA LEU A 148 -30.82 -7.07 19.91
C LEU A 148 -29.53 -7.05 19.10
N LYS A 149 -28.37 -6.75 19.70
CA LYS A 149 -27.09 -6.56 18.98
C LYS A 149 -26.69 -7.76 18.11
N ASP A 150 -27.04 -8.98 18.52
CA ASP A 150 -26.68 -10.22 17.80
C ASP A 150 -27.76 -10.67 16.78
N LYS A 151 -28.88 -9.95 16.70
CA LYS A 151 -30.00 -10.28 15.80
C LYS A 151 -29.68 -9.85 14.37
N ALA A 152 -30.09 -10.67 13.41
CA ALA A 152 -29.98 -10.33 11.99
C ALA A 152 -30.92 -9.18 11.63
N GLY A 153 -30.41 -8.18 10.91
CA GLY A 153 -31.20 -7.08 10.38
C GLY A 153 -31.22 -7.11 8.85
N TYR A 154 -32.39 -6.79 8.28
CA TYR A 154 -32.58 -6.47 6.87
C TYR A 154 -33.46 -5.24 6.80
N ASP A 155 -33.30 -4.46 5.73
CA ASP A 155 -34.04 -3.23 5.48
C ASP A 155 -35.55 -3.32 5.83
N GLN A 156 -36.29 -4.27 5.24
CA GLN A 156 -37.73 -4.42 5.46
C GLN A 156 -38.10 -4.85 6.88
N VAL A 157 -37.19 -5.58 7.56
CA VAL A 157 -37.37 -5.97 8.96
C VAL A 157 -37.33 -4.71 9.84
N LEU A 158 -36.39 -3.80 9.57
CA LEU A 158 -36.24 -2.57 10.33
C LEU A 158 -37.28 -1.51 9.94
N GLN A 159 -37.70 -1.44 8.67
CA GLN A 159 -38.86 -0.63 8.28
C GLN A 159 -40.10 -1.02 9.08
N THR A 160 -40.41 -2.33 9.12
CA THR A 160 -41.59 -2.86 9.82
C THR A 160 -41.50 -2.61 11.32
N MET A 161 -40.34 -2.89 11.93
CA MET A 161 -40.15 -2.70 13.37
C MET A 161 -40.29 -1.23 13.81
N THR A 162 -39.86 -0.29 12.98
CA THR A 162 -39.79 1.14 13.33
C THR A 162 -41.06 1.91 12.97
N GLY A 163 -42.15 1.22 12.61
CA GLY A 163 -43.44 1.85 12.29
C GLY A 163 -43.52 2.50 10.92
N MET A 164 -42.45 2.47 10.11
CA MET A 164 -42.46 3.02 8.75
C MET A 164 -43.56 2.38 7.89
N CYS A 165 -43.68 1.06 7.94
CA CYS A 165 -44.66 0.34 7.13
C CYS A 165 -46.11 0.68 7.51
N THR A 166 -46.39 0.87 8.79
CA THR A 166 -47.73 1.24 9.27
C THR A 166 -48.13 2.61 8.77
N MET A 167 -47.18 3.57 8.71
CA MET A 167 -47.46 4.91 8.21
C MET A 167 -47.61 4.98 6.69
N GLN A 168 -46.94 4.09 5.96
CA GLN A 168 -47.03 4.01 4.51
C GLN A 168 -48.41 3.49 4.07
N GLY A 169 -48.97 2.54 4.82
CA GLY A 169 -50.32 2.03 4.57
C GLY A 169 -51.41 3.09 4.70
N LYS A 170 -52.55 2.85 4.06
CA LYS A 170 -53.75 3.70 4.23
C LYS A 170 -54.23 3.67 5.69
N THR A 171 -54.81 4.76 6.17
CA THR A 171 -55.41 4.82 7.52
C THR A 171 -56.41 3.68 7.73
N GLY A 172 -56.18 2.85 8.74
CA GLY A 172 -57.01 1.66 9.04
C GLY A 172 -56.77 0.45 8.12
N GLY A 173 -55.86 0.55 7.15
CA GLY A 173 -55.45 -0.52 6.25
C GLY A 173 -54.26 -1.34 6.79
N ALA A 174 -53.86 -2.35 6.02
CA ALA A 174 -52.66 -3.14 6.33
C ALA A 174 -51.38 -2.28 6.15
N PRO A 175 -50.32 -2.53 6.94
CA PRO A 175 -49.00 -1.91 6.71
C PRO A 175 -48.45 -2.24 5.32
N GLU A 176 -47.74 -1.28 4.71
CA GLU A 176 -47.14 -1.42 3.38
C GLU A 176 -45.63 -1.18 3.43
N ILE A 177 -44.86 -2.02 2.74
CA ILE A 177 -43.40 -1.88 2.68
C ILE A 177 -43.03 -0.88 1.58
N LEU A 178 -42.06 -0.01 1.86
CA LEU A 178 -41.44 0.81 0.82
C LEU A 178 -40.31 0.02 0.14
N TYR A 179 -40.56 -0.42 -1.09
CA TYR A 179 -39.57 -1.13 -1.90
C TYR A 179 -38.41 -0.21 -2.34
N GLY A 180 -37.26 -0.81 -2.64
CA GLY A 180 -36.04 -0.09 -3.04
C GLY A 180 -34.98 0.03 -1.94
N SER A 181 -35.14 -0.67 -0.81
CA SER A 181 -34.16 -0.72 0.29
C SER A 181 -33.75 0.66 0.82
N VAL A 182 -34.74 1.51 1.12
CA VAL A 182 -34.53 2.91 1.50
C VAL A 182 -33.71 3.09 2.78
N VAL A 183 -33.80 2.16 3.73
CA VAL A 183 -33.04 2.18 4.98
C VAL A 183 -31.59 1.79 4.71
N ASP A 184 -31.34 0.81 3.83
CA ASP A 184 -29.98 0.45 3.42
C ASP A 184 -29.28 1.60 2.70
N TYR A 185 -29.96 2.29 1.77
CA TYR A 185 -29.37 3.42 1.06
C TYR A 185 -29.13 4.63 1.97
N TYR A 186 -30.00 4.88 2.94
CA TYR A 186 -29.73 5.91 3.95
C TYR A 186 -28.58 5.51 4.88
N ALA A 187 -28.51 4.23 5.27
CA ALA A 187 -27.37 3.70 6.02
C ALA A 187 -26.05 3.83 5.24
N ALA A 188 -26.06 3.61 3.92
CA ALA A 188 -24.91 3.83 3.04
C ALA A 188 -24.45 5.30 3.05
N ALA A 189 -25.39 6.25 3.04
CA ALA A 189 -25.08 7.67 3.18
C ALA A 189 -24.44 7.97 4.56
N LEU A 190 -24.93 7.35 5.63
CA LEU A 190 -24.33 7.46 6.97
C LEU A 190 -22.94 6.81 7.06
N VAL A 191 -22.69 5.70 6.35
CA VAL A 191 -21.34 5.11 6.23
C VAL A 191 -20.40 6.11 5.58
N ALA A 192 -20.76 6.66 4.41
CA ALA A 192 -19.91 7.62 3.71
C ALA A 192 -19.66 8.88 4.54
N ALA A 193 -20.70 9.43 5.19
CA ALA A 193 -20.59 10.62 6.03
C ALA A 193 -19.76 10.36 7.31
N GLY A 194 -20.01 9.24 8.00
CA GLY A 194 -19.33 8.87 9.23
C GLY A 194 -17.85 8.57 9.00
N VAL A 195 -17.53 7.81 7.94
CA VAL A 195 -16.14 7.54 7.53
C VAL A 195 -15.42 8.83 7.14
N SER A 196 -16.03 9.67 6.31
CA SER A 196 -15.40 10.94 5.89
C SER A 196 -15.14 11.87 7.08
N SER A 197 -16.06 11.90 8.06
CA SER A 197 -15.89 12.68 9.28
C SER A 197 -14.77 12.14 10.17
N ALA A 198 -14.66 10.81 10.29
CA ALA A 198 -13.57 10.16 11.04
C ALA A 198 -12.20 10.36 10.36
N LEU A 199 -12.15 10.30 9.02
CA LEU A 199 -10.94 10.64 8.28
C LEU A 199 -10.53 12.10 8.48
N TYR A 200 -11.49 13.02 8.51
CA TYR A 200 -11.21 14.43 8.78
C TYR A 200 -10.77 14.69 10.23
N GLU A 201 -11.33 13.95 11.20
CA GLU A 201 -10.87 13.98 12.59
C GLU A 201 -9.42 13.50 12.71
N ARG A 202 -9.09 12.39 12.04
CA ARG A 202 -7.76 11.78 12.03
C ARG A 202 -6.65 12.72 11.56
N GLU A 203 -6.95 13.72 10.72
CA GLU A 203 -5.99 14.75 10.33
C GLU A 203 -5.54 15.63 11.50
N ARG A 204 -6.34 15.70 12.57
CA ARG A 204 -6.06 16.48 13.78
C ARG A 204 -5.42 15.62 14.86
N SER A 205 -5.98 14.43 15.10
CA SER A 205 -5.54 13.53 16.17
C SER A 205 -4.34 12.69 15.75
N GLY A 206 -4.20 12.40 14.46
CA GLY A 206 -3.30 11.38 13.95
C GLY A 206 -3.82 9.95 14.13
N GLU A 207 -4.99 9.75 14.73
CA GLU A 207 -5.52 8.44 15.15
C GLU A 207 -6.79 8.07 14.37
N GLY A 208 -6.95 6.77 14.12
CA GLY A 208 -8.19 6.20 13.60
C GLY A 208 -9.20 6.00 14.73
N GLN A 209 -10.45 5.65 14.36
CA GLN A 209 -11.51 5.40 15.35
C GLN A 209 -12.55 4.41 14.84
N PHE A 210 -13.36 3.93 15.78
CA PHE A 210 -14.54 3.11 15.49
C PHE A 210 -15.70 3.99 14.99
N VAL A 211 -16.38 3.53 13.93
CA VAL A 211 -17.58 4.15 13.34
C VAL A 211 -18.70 3.10 13.28
N GLY A 212 -19.72 3.25 14.11
CA GLY A 212 -20.89 2.35 14.14
C GLY A 212 -22.07 2.93 13.36
N VAL A 213 -22.54 2.19 12.36
CA VAL A 213 -23.77 2.50 11.61
C VAL A 213 -24.73 1.34 11.77
N SER A 214 -26.03 1.62 11.97
CA SER A 214 -27.03 0.55 12.00
C SER A 214 -28.30 0.86 11.23
N LEU A 215 -28.96 -0.19 10.73
CA LEU A 215 -30.24 -0.05 10.03
C LEU A 215 -31.32 0.53 10.95
N LEU A 216 -31.34 0.14 12.23
CA LEU A 216 -32.24 0.73 13.22
C LEU A 216 -32.00 2.24 13.40
N ARG A 217 -30.74 2.67 13.56
CA ARG A 217 -30.39 4.10 13.65
C ARG A 217 -30.81 4.85 12.39
N SER A 218 -30.58 4.24 11.22
CA SER A 218 -30.92 4.80 9.91
C SER A 218 -32.44 5.00 9.79
N ALA A 219 -33.23 3.97 10.05
CA ALA A 219 -34.70 4.01 9.97
C ALA A 219 -35.31 5.01 10.95
N LEU A 220 -34.80 5.11 12.18
CA LEU A 220 -35.29 6.09 13.16
C LEU A 220 -34.86 7.53 12.80
N THR A 221 -33.66 7.71 12.25
CA THR A 221 -33.18 9.03 11.84
C THR A 221 -34.00 9.58 10.67
N MET A 222 -34.39 8.73 9.71
CA MET A 222 -35.33 9.10 8.65
C MET A 222 -36.71 9.54 9.17
N GLN A 223 -37.02 9.22 10.43
CA GLN A 223 -38.25 9.55 11.12
C GLN A 223 -38.06 10.58 12.24
N SER A 224 -36.92 11.28 12.31
CA SER A 224 -36.56 12.15 13.44
C SER A 224 -37.65 13.12 13.88
N ALA A 225 -38.33 13.80 12.95
CA ALA A 225 -39.44 14.70 13.26
C ALA A 225 -40.67 14.00 13.87
N ARG A 226 -40.87 12.72 13.56
CA ARG A 226 -41.97 11.87 14.07
C ARG A 226 -41.63 11.23 15.42
N MET A 227 -40.35 11.25 15.79
CA MET A 227 -39.84 10.74 17.07
C MET A 227 -39.89 11.80 18.18
N ILE A 228 -40.61 12.91 17.96
CA ILE A 228 -40.89 13.92 18.98
C ILE A 228 -42.21 13.56 19.67
N TRP A 229 -42.14 13.34 20.98
CA TRP A 229 -43.30 13.11 21.84
C TRP A 229 -43.26 14.15 22.96
N ALA A 230 -44.20 15.10 22.94
CA ALA A 230 -44.31 16.13 23.97
C ALA A 230 -44.94 15.58 25.25
N GLU A 231 -44.56 16.12 26.41
CA GLU A 231 -45.15 15.71 27.69
C GLU A 231 -46.68 15.90 27.69
N GLY A 232 -47.41 14.86 28.10
CA GLY A 232 -48.88 14.85 28.12
C GLY A 232 -49.56 14.61 26.77
N GLU A 233 -48.82 14.44 25.67
CA GLU A 233 -49.41 14.12 24.36
C GLU A 233 -49.97 12.68 24.36
N PRO A 234 -51.24 12.47 23.96
CA PRO A 234 -51.84 11.14 23.92
C PRO A 234 -51.24 10.25 22.81
N GLU A 235 -51.47 8.94 22.91
CA GLU A 235 -51.16 8.01 21.82
C GLU A 235 -52.03 8.31 20.58
N GLY A 236 -51.54 7.94 19.40
CA GLY A 236 -52.30 8.05 18.14
C GLY A 236 -52.39 9.48 17.57
N VAL A 237 -51.68 10.46 18.13
CA VAL A 237 -51.52 11.76 17.47
C VAL A 237 -50.85 11.55 16.11
N GLY A 238 -51.45 12.12 15.06
CA GLY A 238 -50.87 12.11 13.72
C GLY A 238 -49.59 12.95 13.72
N ARG A 239 -48.43 12.29 13.77
CA ARG A 239 -47.10 12.94 13.76
C ARG A 239 -46.52 13.15 12.36
N ASP A 240 -47.33 12.88 11.34
CA ASP A 240 -46.92 13.07 9.95
C ASP A 240 -47.21 14.50 9.50
N MET A 241 -46.34 15.08 8.67
CA MET A 241 -46.48 16.45 8.14
C MET A 241 -47.53 16.51 7.01
N ARG A 242 -48.66 15.81 7.16
CA ARG A 242 -49.70 15.74 6.14
C ARG A 242 -50.46 17.05 6.04
N SER A 243 -50.74 17.46 4.80
CA SER A 243 -51.51 18.65 4.42
C SER A 243 -53.03 18.41 4.33
N GLY A 244 -53.51 17.27 4.84
CA GLY A 244 -54.86 16.77 4.64
C GLY A 244 -55.20 16.41 3.18
N GLY A 245 -54.19 16.06 2.38
CA GLY A 245 -54.37 15.39 1.10
C GLY A 245 -54.46 16.29 -0.12
N VAL A 246 -54.67 17.61 0.04
CA VAL A 246 -54.62 18.57 -1.10
C VAL A 246 -53.20 18.71 -1.65
N THR A 247 -52.20 18.73 -0.77
CA THR A 247 -50.81 18.50 -1.19
C THR A 247 -50.56 17.00 -1.11
N GLY A 248 -50.57 16.33 -2.24
CA GLY A 248 -50.56 14.87 -2.33
C GLY A 248 -50.54 14.37 -3.77
N ILE A 249 -50.74 13.06 -3.93
CA ILE A 249 -50.84 12.40 -5.24
C ILE A 249 -52.32 12.31 -5.64
N HIS A 250 -52.65 12.80 -6.82
CA HIS A 250 -54.02 12.87 -7.32
C HIS A 250 -54.18 12.11 -8.64
N PRO A 251 -55.30 11.40 -8.84
CA PRO A 251 -55.64 10.86 -10.15
C PRO A 251 -55.93 12.00 -11.14
N THR A 252 -55.61 11.78 -12.41
CA THR A 252 -55.91 12.69 -13.52
C THR A 252 -56.64 11.94 -14.64
N ALA A 253 -56.82 12.53 -15.82
CA ALA A 253 -57.42 11.81 -16.96
C ALA A 253 -56.62 10.55 -17.34
N ASP A 254 -55.30 10.64 -17.22
CA ASP A 254 -54.35 9.56 -17.47
C ASP A 254 -53.10 9.76 -16.59
N GLY A 255 -52.79 8.74 -15.78
CA GLY A 255 -51.73 8.78 -14.77
C GLY A 255 -52.07 9.58 -13.51
N TYR A 256 -51.06 9.75 -12.66
CA TYR A 256 -51.16 10.42 -11.36
C TYR A 256 -50.22 11.63 -11.29
N LEU A 257 -50.65 12.68 -10.61
CA LEU A 257 -49.90 13.93 -10.43
C LEU A 257 -49.71 14.22 -8.94
N TYR A 258 -48.46 14.37 -8.51
CA TYR A 258 -48.18 14.97 -7.21
C TYR A 258 -48.32 16.49 -7.33
N ILE A 259 -49.02 17.11 -6.38
CA ILE A 259 -49.19 18.57 -6.30
C ILE A 259 -48.75 19.05 -4.92
N SER A 260 -47.99 20.15 -4.86
CA SER A 260 -47.65 20.85 -3.62
C SER A 260 -48.27 22.25 -3.57
N ALA A 261 -49.34 22.37 -2.81
CA ALA A 261 -50.06 23.63 -2.58
C ALA A 261 -49.95 24.04 -1.10
N ASN A 262 -48.72 24.15 -0.58
CA ASN A 262 -48.48 24.41 0.85
C ASN A 262 -48.45 25.89 1.24
N THR A 263 -48.37 26.80 0.27
CA THR A 263 -48.36 28.26 0.51
C THR A 263 -49.62 28.90 -0.05
N PRO A 264 -50.04 30.09 0.44
CA PRO A 264 -51.17 30.81 -0.14
C PRO A 264 -51.00 31.07 -1.64
N ARG A 265 -49.78 31.42 -2.08
CA ARG A 265 -49.45 31.63 -3.50
C ARG A 265 -49.69 30.37 -4.35
N PHE A 266 -49.16 29.21 -3.92
CA PHE A 266 -49.33 27.96 -4.68
C PHE A 266 -50.77 27.47 -4.65
N TRP A 267 -51.50 27.70 -3.55
CA TRP A 267 -52.92 27.39 -3.48
C TRP A 267 -53.73 28.23 -4.47
N GLN A 268 -53.51 29.54 -4.50
CA GLN A 268 -54.17 30.44 -5.45
C GLN A 268 -53.89 30.04 -6.89
N ALA A 269 -52.61 29.84 -7.24
CA ALA A 269 -52.21 29.44 -8.59
C ALA A 269 -52.85 28.09 -8.99
N LEU A 270 -52.89 27.11 -8.08
CA LEU A 270 -53.57 25.84 -8.33
C LEU A 270 -55.05 26.05 -8.66
N CYS A 271 -55.77 26.74 -7.78
CA CYS A 271 -57.20 27.03 -7.95
C CYS A 271 -57.50 27.76 -9.27
N GLU A 272 -56.72 28.77 -9.63
CA GLU A 272 -56.87 29.47 -10.90
C GLU A 272 -56.63 28.54 -12.10
N ARG A 273 -55.57 27.73 -12.07
CA ARG A 273 -55.19 26.84 -13.18
C ARG A 273 -56.16 25.67 -13.38
N ILE A 274 -56.78 25.17 -12.32
CA ILE A 274 -57.80 24.12 -12.40
C ILE A 274 -59.22 24.67 -12.63
N GLY A 275 -59.38 26.00 -12.70
CA GLY A 275 -60.66 26.65 -12.98
C GLY A 275 -61.61 26.74 -11.79
N LEU A 276 -61.08 26.79 -10.56
CA LEU A 276 -61.83 26.91 -9.30
C LEU A 276 -61.32 28.10 -8.45
N PRO A 277 -61.24 29.33 -8.98
CA PRO A 277 -60.68 30.49 -8.28
C PRO A 277 -61.44 30.86 -6.99
N GLU A 278 -62.73 30.51 -6.90
CA GLU A 278 -63.55 30.70 -5.70
C GLU A 278 -63.01 29.95 -4.48
N LEU A 279 -62.32 28.81 -4.69
CA LEU A 279 -61.69 28.05 -3.60
C LEU A 279 -60.47 28.79 -3.03
N ALA A 280 -59.79 29.63 -3.83
CA ALA A 280 -58.69 30.46 -3.36
C ALA A 280 -59.18 31.66 -2.53
N ALA A 281 -60.36 32.20 -2.87
CA ALA A 281 -60.94 33.35 -2.18
C ALA A 281 -61.64 32.99 -0.84
N ASP A 282 -61.94 31.72 -0.61
CA ASP A 282 -62.63 31.26 0.60
C ASP A 282 -61.67 31.18 1.80
N VAL A 283 -61.96 31.97 2.86
CA VAL A 283 -61.21 32.03 4.12
C VAL A 283 -61.16 30.68 4.87
N ARG A 284 -62.04 29.73 4.52
CA ARG A 284 -62.00 28.35 5.03
C ARG A 284 -60.86 27.54 4.42
N TYR A 285 -60.27 27.98 3.31
CA TYR A 285 -59.25 27.25 2.56
C TYR A 285 -57.92 28.00 2.42
N ASP A 286 -57.78 29.17 3.04
CA ASP A 286 -56.61 30.06 2.92
C ASP A 286 -55.30 29.51 3.52
N THR A 287 -55.37 28.50 4.40
CA THR A 287 -54.21 27.87 5.06
C THR A 287 -54.24 26.36 4.91
N VAL A 288 -53.07 25.73 4.92
CA VAL A 288 -52.92 24.26 4.85
C VAL A 288 -53.73 23.57 5.93
N ARG A 289 -53.69 24.07 7.17
CA ARG A 289 -54.42 23.49 8.29
C ARG A 289 -55.92 23.50 8.06
N LYS A 290 -56.49 24.62 7.59
CA LYS A 290 -57.93 24.69 7.33
C LYS A 290 -58.33 23.85 6.10
N ARG A 291 -57.49 23.79 5.05
CA ARG A 291 -57.72 22.86 3.93
C ARG A 291 -57.75 21.41 4.41
N ALA A 292 -56.84 21.05 5.32
CA ALA A 292 -56.79 19.70 5.87
C ALA A 292 -58.06 19.33 6.65
N THR A 293 -58.63 20.26 7.43
CA THR A 293 -59.90 20.02 8.13
C THR A 293 -61.11 19.92 7.19
N HIS A 294 -60.97 20.34 5.93
CA HIS A 294 -62.03 20.32 4.92
C HIS A 294 -61.70 19.43 3.72
N ALA A 295 -60.76 18.49 3.88
CA ALA A 295 -60.28 17.62 2.81
C ALA A 295 -61.40 16.85 2.10
N GLU A 296 -62.39 16.36 2.85
CA GLU A 296 -63.53 15.61 2.33
C GLU A 296 -64.37 16.41 1.32
N VAL A 297 -64.36 17.74 1.41
CA VAL A 297 -65.06 18.65 0.49
C VAL A 297 -64.17 19.08 -0.68
N LEU A 298 -62.88 19.32 -0.42
CA LEU A 298 -61.94 19.84 -1.41
C LEU A 298 -61.43 18.77 -2.39
N LEU A 299 -61.13 17.57 -1.90
CA LEU A 299 -60.53 16.52 -2.72
C LEU A 299 -61.41 16.08 -3.90
N PRO A 300 -62.73 15.87 -3.74
CA PRO A 300 -63.59 15.52 -4.87
C PRO A 300 -63.61 16.60 -5.97
N GLN A 301 -63.63 17.88 -5.59
CA GLN A 301 -63.61 19.00 -6.54
C GLN A 301 -62.27 19.07 -7.28
N LEU A 302 -61.16 18.92 -6.54
CA LEU A 302 -59.82 18.87 -7.11
C LEU A 302 -59.67 17.69 -8.09
N HIS A 303 -60.10 16.49 -7.71
CA HIS A 303 -60.04 15.30 -8.57
C HIS A 303 -60.90 15.46 -9.83
N ALA A 304 -62.11 16.02 -9.70
CA ALA A 304 -62.98 16.29 -10.84
C ALA A 304 -62.34 17.28 -11.84
N ALA A 305 -61.71 18.35 -11.34
CA ALA A 305 -61.02 19.30 -12.20
C ALA A 305 -59.77 18.69 -12.88
N LEU A 306 -58.98 17.91 -12.13
CA LEU A 306 -57.78 17.25 -12.66
C LEU A 306 -58.08 16.14 -13.68
N ALA A 307 -59.30 15.61 -13.72
CA ALA A 307 -59.74 14.65 -14.74
C ALA A 307 -59.82 15.25 -16.16
N ALA A 308 -59.64 16.56 -16.34
CA ALA A 308 -59.70 17.20 -17.65
C ALA A 308 -58.43 17.02 -18.52
N ARG A 309 -57.29 16.64 -17.93
CA ARG A 309 -56.01 16.45 -18.65
C ARG A 309 -55.20 15.30 -18.05
N SER A 310 -54.25 14.76 -18.81
CA SER A 310 -53.28 13.78 -18.28
C SER A 310 -52.31 14.45 -17.30
N ALA A 311 -51.66 13.64 -16.46
CA ALA A 311 -50.70 14.14 -15.48
C ALA A 311 -49.56 14.95 -16.13
N LEU A 312 -49.02 14.48 -17.26
CA LEU A 312 -47.97 15.19 -18.01
C LEU A 312 -48.43 16.54 -18.58
N ALA A 313 -49.67 16.61 -19.06
CA ALA A 313 -50.24 17.85 -19.58
C ALA A 313 -50.48 18.87 -18.46
N TRP A 314 -50.89 18.41 -17.27
CA TRP A 314 -50.99 19.26 -16.09
C TRP A 314 -49.63 19.75 -15.60
N GLU A 315 -48.64 18.88 -15.51
CA GLU A 315 -47.27 19.24 -15.11
C GLU A 315 -46.70 20.34 -16.03
N THR A 316 -46.90 20.20 -17.34
CA THR A 316 -46.51 21.23 -18.32
C THR A 316 -47.30 22.54 -18.13
N LEU A 317 -48.61 22.47 -17.90
CA LEU A 317 -49.47 23.64 -17.74
C LEU A 317 -49.19 24.41 -16.44
N PHE A 318 -48.90 23.69 -15.36
CA PHE A 318 -48.58 24.26 -14.06
C PHE A 318 -47.20 24.90 -14.05
N GLY A 319 -46.22 24.32 -14.76
CA GLY A 319 -44.87 24.87 -14.89
C GLY A 319 -44.27 25.24 -13.54
N GLU A 320 -43.76 26.47 -13.42
CA GLU A 320 -43.17 26.99 -12.18
C GLU A 320 -44.21 27.58 -11.20
N GLU A 321 -45.46 27.73 -11.61
CA GLU A 321 -46.49 28.40 -10.82
C GLU A 321 -47.07 27.52 -9.71
N VAL A 322 -47.14 26.20 -9.96
CA VAL A 322 -47.60 25.20 -9.00
C VAL A 322 -46.59 24.05 -8.98
N PRO A 323 -45.84 23.86 -7.87
CA PRO A 323 -44.89 22.76 -7.79
C PRO A 323 -45.62 21.42 -7.88
N CYS A 324 -45.31 20.66 -8.92
CA CYS A 324 -45.95 19.39 -9.21
C CYS A 324 -45.00 18.45 -9.95
N ALA A 325 -45.32 17.16 -9.96
CA ALA A 325 -44.62 16.17 -10.75
C ALA A 325 -45.55 15.03 -11.15
N ALA A 326 -45.55 14.63 -12.41
CA ALA A 326 -46.29 13.45 -12.85
C ALA A 326 -45.54 12.19 -12.42
N ALA A 327 -46.26 11.18 -11.92
CA ALA A 327 -45.69 9.90 -11.51
C ALA A 327 -45.12 9.16 -12.74
N ARG A 328 -43.87 8.69 -12.65
CA ARG A 328 -43.11 8.06 -13.74
C ARG A 328 -42.61 6.68 -13.38
N GLN A 329 -42.25 5.90 -14.39
CA GLN A 329 -41.48 4.68 -14.21
C GLN A 329 -40.00 5.02 -14.03
N VAL A 330 -39.23 4.12 -13.43
CA VAL A 330 -37.79 4.38 -13.17
C VAL A 330 -36.97 4.43 -14.46
N GLU A 331 -37.39 3.68 -15.48
CA GLU A 331 -36.78 3.62 -16.80
C GLU A 331 -36.80 4.98 -17.50
N ASP A 332 -37.87 5.77 -17.28
CA ASP A 332 -38.02 7.12 -17.83
C ASP A 332 -36.88 8.05 -17.38
N MET A 333 -36.28 7.79 -16.22
CA MET A 333 -35.21 8.63 -15.66
C MET A 333 -33.88 8.47 -16.39
N PHE A 334 -33.66 7.36 -17.11
CA PHE A 334 -32.42 7.19 -17.86
C PHE A 334 -32.28 8.23 -18.98
N ASP A 335 -33.39 8.60 -19.61
CA ASP A 335 -33.43 9.52 -20.75
C ASP A 335 -34.08 10.88 -20.40
N HIS A 336 -34.36 11.12 -19.12
CA HIS A 336 -34.98 12.36 -18.68
C HIS A 336 -34.04 13.56 -18.94
N PRO A 337 -34.51 14.66 -19.58
CA PRO A 337 -33.65 15.77 -19.98
C PRO A 337 -32.82 16.37 -18.84
N GLN A 338 -33.41 16.53 -17.65
CA GLN A 338 -32.69 17.05 -16.48
C GLN A 338 -31.62 16.08 -15.97
N VAL A 339 -31.88 14.77 -16.02
CA VAL A 339 -30.92 13.75 -15.54
C VAL A 339 -29.72 13.67 -16.48
N LEU A 340 -29.97 13.78 -17.78
CA LEU A 340 -28.93 13.87 -18.81
C LEU A 340 -28.13 15.18 -18.70
N ALA A 341 -28.79 16.31 -18.47
CA ALA A 341 -28.15 17.61 -18.29
C ALA A 341 -27.19 17.63 -17.08
N GLU A 342 -27.55 16.91 -16.02
CA GLU A 342 -26.73 16.75 -14.82
C GLU A 342 -25.70 15.61 -14.92
N ALA A 343 -25.61 14.92 -16.07
CA ALA A 343 -24.71 13.78 -16.30
C ALA A 343 -24.78 12.70 -15.21
N MET A 344 -25.98 12.47 -14.66
CA MET A 344 -26.19 11.52 -13.55
C MET A 344 -26.16 10.05 -14.01
N ILE A 345 -26.31 9.79 -15.31
CA ILE A 345 -26.30 8.45 -15.90
C ILE A 345 -25.11 8.31 -16.85
N THR A 346 -24.25 7.35 -16.57
CA THR A 346 -23.05 7.07 -17.38
C THR A 346 -23.11 5.67 -17.98
N SER A 347 -22.62 5.52 -19.21
CA SER A 347 -22.37 4.21 -19.82
C SER A 347 -21.02 3.66 -19.35
N LEU A 348 -21.02 2.53 -18.68
CA LEU A 348 -19.85 1.89 -18.09
C LEU A 348 -19.49 0.63 -18.89
N PRO A 349 -18.30 0.55 -19.52
CA PRO A 349 -17.82 -0.68 -20.13
C PRO A 349 -17.68 -1.80 -19.09
N HIS A 350 -18.18 -2.99 -19.41
CA HIS A 350 -18.15 -4.13 -18.49
C HIS A 350 -17.71 -5.41 -19.22
N PRO A 351 -16.72 -6.17 -18.69
CA PRO A 351 -16.11 -7.30 -19.40
C PRO A 351 -17.09 -8.37 -19.90
N LEU A 352 -18.15 -8.64 -19.14
CA LEU A 352 -19.12 -9.70 -19.47
C LEU A 352 -20.39 -9.20 -20.16
N LEU A 353 -20.66 -7.89 -20.11
CA LEU A 353 -21.93 -7.30 -20.60
C LEU A 353 -21.72 -6.37 -21.80
N GLY A 354 -20.46 -6.14 -22.21
CA GLY A 354 -20.09 -5.07 -23.12
C GLY A 354 -20.13 -3.71 -22.42
N SER A 355 -21.32 -3.23 -22.08
CA SER A 355 -21.51 -2.00 -21.29
C SER A 355 -22.90 -1.96 -20.64
N TYR A 356 -23.05 -1.18 -19.56
CA TYR A 356 -24.37 -0.87 -18.99
C TYR A 356 -24.48 0.60 -18.59
N ARG A 357 -25.70 1.14 -18.57
CA ARG A 357 -26.00 2.48 -18.04
C ARG A 357 -26.26 2.40 -16.55
N GLY A 358 -25.65 3.28 -15.76
CA GLY A 358 -25.83 3.31 -14.32
C GLY A 358 -25.72 4.73 -13.76
N ILE A 359 -26.28 4.92 -12.56
CA ILE A 359 -26.17 6.18 -11.83
C ILE A 359 -24.72 6.41 -11.37
N THR A 360 -24.24 7.64 -11.55
CA THR A 360 -22.90 8.09 -11.16
C THR A 360 -22.96 9.53 -10.66
N ARG A 361 -21.91 9.98 -9.97
CA ARG A 361 -21.74 11.38 -9.54
C ARG A 361 -22.92 11.92 -8.70
N PRO A 362 -23.30 11.24 -7.60
CA PRO A 362 -24.40 11.70 -6.74
C PRO A 362 -24.08 13.01 -5.99
N ILE A 363 -22.83 13.45 -6.00
CA ILE A 363 -22.37 14.70 -5.40
C ILE A 363 -21.49 15.44 -6.41
N VAL A 364 -21.74 16.72 -6.63
CA VAL A 364 -20.93 17.60 -7.48
C VAL A 364 -20.00 18.45 -6.62
N PHE A 365 -18.69 18.32 -6.83
CA PHE A 365 -17.68 19.14 -6.18
C PHE A 365 -17.13 20.20 -7.14
N GLY A 366 -17.17 21.47 -6.74
CA GLY A 366 -16.77 22.59 -7.60
C GLY A 366 -15.28 22.68 -7.95
N ARG A 367 -14.39 22.03 -7.18
CA ARG A 367 -12.92 22.07 -7.40
C ARG A 367 -12.28 20.70 -7.64
N THR A 368 -12.86 19.64 -7.08
CA THR A 368 -12.31 18.28 -7.07
C THR A 368 -13.37 17.30 -7.53
N PRO A 369 -13.69 17.27 -8.84
CA PRO A 369 -14.85 16.55 -9.36
C PRO A 369 -14.77 15.02 -9.21
N GLY A 370 -13.59 14.48 -8.85
CA GLY A 370 -13.36 13.06 -8.70
C GLY A 370 -12.91 12.39 -10.00
N PRO A 371 -12.35 11.17 -9.89
CA PRO A 371 -11.92 10.38 -11.04
C PRO A 371 -13.12 9.81 -11.81
N GLU A 372 -12.88 9.38 -13.05
CA GLU A 372 -13.94 8.76 -13.84
C GLU A 372 -14.43 7.45 -13.21
N PRO A 373 -15.76 7.19 -13.20
CA PRO A 373 -16.30 5.95 -12.69
C PRO A 373 -16.02 4.80 -13.67
N PHE A 374 -15.85 3.60 -13.13
CA PHE A 374 -15.73 2.37 -13.93
C PHE A 374 -16.69 1.30 -13.39
N ALA A 375 -16.94 0.26 -14.17
CA ALA A 375 -17.90 -0.77 -13.83
C ALA A 375 -17.53 -1.53 -12.54
N ALA A 376 -18.52 -2.20 -11.93
CA ALA A 376 -18.26 -3.11 -10.83
C ALA A 376 -17.35 -4.28 -11.26
N PRO A 377 -16.52 -4.82 -10.35
CA PRO A 377 -15.58 -5.87 -10.71
C PRO A 377 -16.30 -7.20 -10.94
N VAL A 378 -15.88 -7.95 -11.96
CA VAL A 378 -16.27 -9.36 -12.09
C VAL A 378 -15.72 -10.15 -10.90
N PHE A 379 -16.31 -11.31 -10.61
CA PHE A 379 -15.83 -12.13 -9.50
C PHE A 379 -14.36 -12.50 -9.70
N ASP A 380 -13.54 -12.31 -8.65
CA ASP A 380 -12.10 -12.63 -8.64
C ASP A 380 -11.22 -11.84 -9.62
N GLN A 381 -11.68 -10.69 -10.10
CA GLN A 381 -10.99 -9.93 -11.16
C GLN A 381 -9.56 -9.51 -10.81
N ASP A 382 -9.31 -9.06 -9.58
CA ASP A 382 -8.07 -8.39 -9.18
C ASP A 382 -7.22 -9.19 -8.18
N THR A 383 -7.61 -10.40 -7.79
CA THR A 383 -6.96 -11.17 -6.72
C THR A 383 -5.47 -11.40 -6.97
N ALA A 384 -5.08 -11.82 -8.17
CA ALA A 384 -3.67 -12.06 -8.48
C ALA A 384 -2.81 -10.79 -8.36
N ALA A 385 -3.33 -9.65 -8.85
CA ALA A 385 -2.63 -8.37 -8.79
C ALA A 385 -2.50 -7.87 -7.34
N VAL A 386 -3.58 -7.94 -6.56
CA VAL A 386 -3.58 -7.50 -5.16
C VAL A 386 -2.78 -8.44 -4.25
N ALA A 387 -2.81 -9.75 -4.50
CA ALA A 387 -2.03 -10.73 -3.74
C ALA A 387 -0.53 -10.56 -3.96
N ALA A 388 -0.10 -10.28 -5.21
CA ALA A 388 1.31 -10.03 -5.54
C ALA A 388 1.85 -8.76 -4.87
N LEU A 389 1.04 -7.69 -4.85
CA LEU A 389 1.34 -6.46 -4.11
C LEU A 389 1.44 -6.75 -2.60
N ALA A 390 0.62 -7.68 -2.10
CA ALA A 390 0.62 -8.08 -0.72
C ALA A 390 1.67 -9.12 -0.32
N SER A 391 2.57 -9.59 -1.18
CA SER A 391 3.50 -10.68 -0.86
C SER A 391 4.99 -10.28 -0.88
N LEU A 392 5.34 -9.01 -0.72
CA LEU A 392 6.73 -8.58 -0.86
C LEU A 392 7.64 -9.16 0.22
N SER A 393 8.74 -9.76 -0.20
CA SER A 393 9.78 -10.27 0.68
C SER A 393 10.53 -9.13 1.37
N LYS A 394 11.18 -9.41 2.50
CA LYS A 394 12.12 -8.49 3.15
C LYS A 394 13.28 -8.17 2.22
N LEU A 395 13.71 -9.08 1.35
CA LEU A 395 14.72 -8.78 0.33
C LEU A 395 14.21 -7.71 -0.66
N SER A 396 12.96 -7.80 -1.11
CA SER A 396 12.37 -6.77 -1.96
C SER A 396 12.36 -5.42 -1.26
N GLN A 397 11.90 -5.37 0.00
CA GLN A 397 11.92 -4.14 0.80
C GLN A 397 13.34 -3.62 1.02
N LEU A 398 14.33 -4.51 1.23
CA LEU A 398 15.72 -4.13 1.46
C LEU A 398 16.32 -3.43 0.24
N ARG A 399 15.96 -3.85 -0.98
CA ARG A 399 16.43 -3.22 -2.23
C ARG A 399 16.00 -1.76 -2.35
N ASP A 400 14.90 -1.37 -1.72
CA ASP A 400 14.44 0.03 -1.68
C ASP A 400 15.19 0.86 -0.62
N LEU A 401 15.83 0.19 0.34
CA LEU A 401 16.51 0.82 1.48
C LEU A 401 18.03 0.90 1.30
N SER A 402 18.63 -0.12 0.70
CA SER A 402 20.08 -0.30 0.58
C SER A 402 20.44 -0.98 -0.74
N VAL A 403 21.61 -0.63 -1.31
CA VAL A 403 22.11 -1.37 -2.48
C VAL A 403 22.58 -2.75 -2.04
N VAL A 404 21.96 -3.79 -2.61
CA VAL A 404 22.30 -5.19 -2.31
C VAL A 404 23.46 -5.66 -3.17
N VAL A 405 24.52 -6.13 -2.51
CA VAL A 405 25.73 -6.69 -3.10
C VAL A 405 25.80 -8.18 -2.77
N ALA A 406 26.10 -9.04 -3.74
CA ALA A 406 26.25 -10.47 -3.47
C ALA A 406 27.71 -10.85 -3.15
N ASP A 407 27.90 -11.57 -2.05
CA ASP A 407 29.20 -12.14 -1.63
C ASP A 407 29.37 -13.55 -2.18
N THR A 408 29.61 -13.66 -3.49
CA THR A 408 29.74 -14.96 -4.17
C THR A 408 30.46 -14.88 -5.52
N GLY A 409 31.12 -15.99 -5.88
CA GLY A 409 31.58 -16.26 -7.26
C GLY A 409 30.64 -17.17 -8.06
N ASP A 410 29.47 -17.53 -7.52
CA ASP A 410 28.49 -18.39 -8.16
C ASP A 410 27.61 -17.61 -9.15
N VAL A 411 27.75 -17.94 -10.43
CA VAL A 411 27.00 -17.36 -11.56
C VAL A 411 25.50 -17.59 -11.44
N GLU A 412 25.07 -18.77 -10.99
CA GLU A 412 23.65 -19.12 -10.92
C GLU A 412 22.98 -18.41 -9.74
N ALA A 413 23.70 -18.23 -8.64
CA ALA A 413 23.25 -17.39 -7.54
C ALA A 413 23.04 -15.93 -7.98
N ILE A 414 23.95 -15.35 -8.76
CA ILE A 414 23.83 -13.97 -9.24
C ILE A 414 22.66 -13.81 -10.21
N LYS A 415 22.47 -14.73 -11.17
CA LYS A 415 21.31 -14.70 -12.08
C LYS A 415 19.98 -14.80 -11.33
N ARG A 416 19.92 -15.65 -10.30
CA ARG A 416 18.72 -15.88 -9.48
C ARG A 416 18.41 -14.67 -8.60
N LEU A 417 19.41 -14.16 -7.88
CA LEU A 417 19.24 -13.14 -6.83
C LEU A 417 19.36 -11.70 -7.33
N LYS A 418 19.85 -11.50 -8.57
CA LYS A 418 19.93 -10.20 -9.27
C LYS A 418 20.45 -9.06 -8.37
N PRO A 419 21.64 -9.20 -7.76
CA PRO A 419 22.24 -8.11 -6.98
C PRO A 419 22.67 -6.96 -7.89
N VAL A 420 22.91 -5.78 -7.31
CA VAL A 420 23.42 -4.62 -8.07
C VAL A 420 24.92 -4.75 -8.33
N ASP A 421 25.67 -5.16 -7.31
CA ASP A 421 27.12 -5.41 -7.39
C ASP A 421 27.41 -6.83 -6.89
N CYS A 422 28.62 -7.32 -7.13
CA CYS A 422 29.11 -8.53 -6.46
C CYS A 422 30.57 -8.36 -6.00
N THR A 423 30.96 -9.15 -5.00
CA THR A 423 32.32 -9.15 -4.46
C THR A 423 32.91 -10.56 -4.50
N THR A 424 34.19 -10.64 -4.81
CA THR A 424 34.99 -11.86 -4.76
C THR A 424 36.13 -11.70 -3.74
N ASN A 425 36.63 -12.82 -3.27
CA ASN A 425 37.81 -12.93 -2.42
C ASN A 425 38.48 -14.28 -2.71
N PRO A 426 39.71 -14.55 -2.25
CA PRO A 426 40.41 -15.80 -2.58
C PRO A 426 39.61 -17.06 -2.23
N THR A 427 38.90 -17.06 -1.09
CA THR A 427 38.02 -18.17 -0.68
C THR A 427 36.90 -18.42 -1.69
N LEU A 428 36.26 -17.35 -2.16
CA LEU A 428 35.16 -17.41 -3.13
C LEU A 428 35.64 -17.76 -4.54
N VAL A 429 36.78 -17.22 -4.96
CA VAL A 429 37.40 -17.55 -6.26
C VAL A 429 37.75 -19.04 -6.27
N LYS A 430 38.41 -19.55 -5.23
CA LYS A 430 38.71 -20.98 -5.10
C LYS A 430 37.46 -21.85 -5.23
N LYS A 431 36.40 -21.54 -4.47
CA LYS A 431 35.12 -22.26 -4.56
C LYS A 431 34.46 -22.15 -5.94
N ALA A 432 34.58 -20.99 -6.57
CA ALA A 432 34.02 -20.75 -7.90
C ALA A 432 34.72 -21.63 -8.95
N LEU A 433 36.03 -21.85 -8.84
CA LEU A 433 36.78 -22.69 -9.78
C LEU A 433 36.39 -24.18 -9.74
N ASP A 434 35.69 -24.63 -8.70
CA ASP A 434 35.11 -25.98 -8.66
C ASP A 434 33.78 -26.07 -9.43
N LEU A 435 33.24 -24.94 -9.94
CA LEU A 435 31.97 -24.92 -10.68
C LEU A 435 32.18 -25.17 -12.18
N PRO A 436 31.32 -25.98 -12.83
CA PRO A 436 31.45 -26.32 -14.26
C PRO A 436 31.52 -25.12 -15.20
N VAL A 437 30.88 -24.00 -14.84
CA VAL A 437 30.84 -22.77 -15.65
C VAL A 437 32.22 -22.13 -15.85
N TYR A 438 33.20 -22.45 -15.00
CA TYR A 438 34.57 -21.91 -15.09
C TYR A 438 35.57 -22.89 -15.70
N ALA A 439 35.15 -24.09 -16.14
CA ALA A 439 36.05 -25.11 -16.68
C ALA A 439 36.90 -24.57 -17.85
N ASP A 440 36.28 -23.91 -18.83
CA ASP A 440 37.00 -23.33 -19.97
C ASP A 440 37.99 -22.23 -19.57
N LEU A 441 37.63 -21.41 -18.57
CA LEU A 441 38.52 -20.38 -18.01
C LEU A 441 39.75 -21.02 -17.37
N ILE A 442 39.54 -22.11 -16.62
CA ILE A 442 40.60 -22.85 -15.94
C ILE A 442 41.54 -23.49 -16.95
N ASP A 443 40.99 -24.22 -17.91
CA ASP A 443 41.78 -24.92 -18.92
C ASP A 443 42.57 -23.92 -19.78
N SER A 444 41.97 -22.78 -20.13
CA SER A 444 42.64 -21.70 -20.87
C SER A 444 43.78 -21.07 -20.06
N ALA A 445 43.56 -20.80 -18.76
CA ALA A 445 44.59 -20.22 -17.89
C ALA A 445 45.76 -21.19 -17.65
N LEU A 446 45.49 -22.49 -17.47
CA LEU A 446 46.51 -23.52 -17.30
C LEU A 446 47.27 -23.79 -18.61
N ALA A 447 46.58 -23.83 -19.75
CA ALA A 447 47.23 -23.96 -21.05
C ALA A 447 48.20 -22.81 -21.30
N TRP A 448 47.76 -21.57 -21.02
CA TRP A 448 48.62 -20.39 -21.08
C TRP A 448 49.84 -20.53 -20.17
N GLY A 449 49.66 -21.02 -18.94
CA GLY A 449 50.76 -21.24 -17.98
C GLY A 449 51.79 -22.27 -18.47
N ARG A 450 51.35 -23.36 -19.11
CA ARG A 450 52.24 -24.39 -19.68
C ARG A 450 53.08 -23.89 -20.86
N GLU A 451 52.62 -22.86 -21.54
CA GLU A 451 53.33 -22.23 -22.66
C GLU A 451 54.35 -21.17 -22.20
N GLN A 452 54.29 -20.74 -20.93
CA GLN A 452 55.23 -19.74 -20.42
C GLN A 452 56.59 -20.37 -20.06
N GLY A 453 57.67 -19.74 -20.53
CA GLY A 453 59.01 -19.99 -20.00
C GLY A 453 59.28 -19.10 -18.78
N GLY A 454 60.11 -19.56 -17.84
CA GLY A 454 60.50 -18.76 -16.68
C GLY A 454 60.57 -19.55 -15.37
N GLU A 455 60.56 -18.81 -14.27
CA GLU A 455 60.54 -19.36 -12.91
C GLU A 455 59.11 -19.87 -12.59
N ARG A 456 59.00 -21.10 -12.06
CA ARG A 456 57.71 -21.80 -11.96
C ARG A 456 56.74 -21.09 -11.04
N GLU A 457 57.22 -20.51 -9.94
CA GLU A 457 56.35 -19.80 -9.00
C GLU A 457 55.78 -18.51 -9.60
N ALA A 458 56.57 -17.75 -10.37
CA ALA A 458 56.05 -16.61 -11.11
C ALA A 458 54.91 -17.00 -12.07
N VAL A 459 55.00 -18.15 -12.75
CA VAL A 459 53.93 -18.65 -13.62
C VAL A 459 52.68 -19.03 -12.82
N VAL A 460 52.85 -19.71 -11.68
CA VAL A 460 51.73 -20.08 -10.78
C VAL A 460 50.97 -18.84 -10.31
N HIS A 461 51.70 -17.78 -9.92
CA HIS A 461 51.10 -16.51 -9.50
C HIS A 461 50.29 -15.86 -10.63
N GLU A 462 50.85 -15.78 -11.84
CA GLU A 462 50.16 -15.17 -12.97
C GLU A 462 48.93 -15.97 -13.42
N VAL A 463 48.96 -17.30 -13.31
CA VAL A 463 47.77 -18.13 -13.55
C VAL A 463 46.71 -17.86 -12.48
N ALA A 464 47.08 -17.71 -11.20
CA ALA A 464 46.13 -17.36 -10.14
C ALA A 464 45.47 -15.99 -10.38
N ASP A 465 46.26 -15.00 -10.83
CA ASP A 465 45.77 -13.68 -11.21
C ASP A 465 44.77 -13.76 -12.38
N ARG A 466 45.10 -14.54 -13.42
CA ARG A 466 44.22 -14.77 -14.59
C ARG A 466 42.90 -15.41 -14.22
N LEU A 467 42.91 -16.37 -13.30
CA LEU A 467 41.69 -16.99 -12.78
C LEU A 467 40.87 -16.00 -11.97
N THR A 468 41.51 -15.21 -11.11
CA THR A 468 40.86 -14.20 -10.27
C THR A 468 40.16 -13.13 -11.11
N VAL A 469 40.87 -12.56 -12.09
CA VAL A 469 40.32 -11.57 -13.02
C VAL A 469 39.30 -12.19 -13.97
N GLY A 470 39.52 -13.43 -14.42
CA GLY A 470 38.59 -14.15 -15.29
C GLY A 470 37.24 -14.41 -14.63
N VAL A 471 37.24 -14.82 -13.35
CA VAL A 471 36.02 -14.95 -12.55
C VAL A 471 35.31 -13.59 -12.49
N GLY A 472 36.00 -12.53 -12.07
CA GLY A 472 35.37 -11.22 -11.97
C GLY A 472 34.91 -10.65 -13.31
N THR A 473 35.59 -10.99 -14.41
CA THR A 473 35.20 -10.61 -15.77
C THR A 473 33.86 -11.23 -16.12
N LEU A 474 33.69 -12.53 -15.88
CA LEU A 474 32.42 -13.20 -16.10
C LEU A 474 31.31 -12.58 -15.24
N LEU A 475 31.58 -12.37 -13.95
CA LEU A 475 30.58 -11.78 -13.04
C LEU A 475 30.17 -10.36 -13.45
N SER A 476 31.09 -9.57 -14.02
CA SER A 476 30.82 -8.20 -14.44
C SER A 476 29.75 -8.09 -15.53
N THR A 477 29.56 -9.17 -16.30
CA THR A 477 28.53 -9.27 -17.33
C THR A 477 27.13 -9.54 -16.76
N LEU A 478 27.06 -10.02 -15.51
CA LEU A 478 25.82 -10.46 -14.86
C LEU A 478 25.22 -9.41 -13.93
N VAL A 479 26.04 -8.46 -13.46
CA VAL A 479 25.62 -7.40 -12.54
C VAL A 479 25.57 -6.04 -13.24
N PRO A 480 24.56 -5.20 -12.98
CA PRO A 480 24.46 -3.87 -13.58
C PRO A 480 25.53 -2.91 -13.03
N GLY A 481 25.92 -3.08 -11.76
CA GLY A 481 26.94 -2.31 -11.08
C GLY A 481 28.33 -2.94 -11.20
N ARG A 482 29.08 -3.00 -10.11
CA ARG A 482 30.54 -3.27 -10.08
C ARG A 482 30.87 -4.67 -9.56
N VAL A 483 32.08 -5.14 -9.91
CA VAL A 483 32.71 -6.31 -9.32
C VAL A 483 33.86 -5.88 -8.45
N SER A 484 33.87 -6.32 -7.20
CA SER A 484 34.98 -6.06 -6.27
C SER A 484 35.93 -7.27 -6.21
N THR A 485 37.21 -7.05 -6.46
CA THR A 485 38.24 -8.11 -6.57
C THR A 485 39.38 -7.85 -5.60
N GLU A 486 39.69 -8.84 -4.77
CA GLU A 486 40.76 -8.77 -3.76
C GLU A 486 42.15 -8.92 -4.38
N VAL A 487 43.05 -7.98 -4.05
CA VAL A 487 44.48 -8.14 -4.32
C VAL A 487 45.12 -9.11 -3.32
N ASP A 488 46.37 -9.49 -3.59
CA ASP A 488 47.07 -10.50 -2.80
C ASP A 488 47.18 -10.08 -1.33
N ALA A 489 46.49 -10.81 -0.44
CA ALA A 489 46.42 -10.48 0.98
C ALA A 489 47.77 -10.63 1.70
N ASP A 490 48.68 -11.46 1.19
CA ASP A 490 50.06 -11.59 1.68
C ASP A 490 50.88 -10.30 1.48
N GLN A 491 50.45 -9.40 0.60
CA GLN A 491 51.06 -8.09 0.35
C GLN A 491 50.37 -6.94 1.11
N ALA A 492 49.40 -7.23 1.99
CA ALA A 492 48.59 -6.23 2.68
C ALA A 492 49.38 -5.20 3.50
N HIS A 493 50.65 -5.47 3.83
CA HIS A 493 51.53 -4.57 4.57
C HIS A 493 52.55 -3.82 3.69
N ASP A 494 52.51 -4.00 2.37
CA ASP A 494 53.38 -3.32 1.41
C ASP A 494 52.54 -2.46 0.44
N THR A 495 52.65 -1.14 0.60
CA THR A 495 51.95 -0.18 -0.26
C THR A 495 52.33 -0.32 -1.72
N ALA A 496 53.62 -0.47 -2.04
CA ALA A 496 54.10 -0.49 -3.41
C ALA A 496 53.64 -1.78 -4.12
N ALA A 497 53.73 -2.92 -3.43
CA ALA A 497 53.27 -4.21 -3.95
C ALA A 497 51.75 -4.22 -4.18
N THR A 498 50.97 -3.73 -3.20
CA THR A 498 49.51 -3.59 -3.30
C THR A 498 49.10 -2.73 -4.51
N VAL A 499 49.74 -1.57 -4.70
CA VAL A 499 49.47 -0.68 -5.84
C VAL A 499 49.84 -1.33 -7.17
N ALA A 500 50.99 -2.02 -7.24
CA ALA A 500 51.42 -2.73 -8.44
C ALA A 500 50.41 -3.82 -8.83
N LYS A 501 49.97 -4.64 -7.86
CA LYS A 501 48.97 -5.69 -8.09
C LYS A 501 47.62 -5.12 -8.51
N ALA A 502 47.16 -4.05 -7.88
CA ALA A 502 45.93 -3.36 -8.26
C ALA A 502 45.95 -2.86 -9.72
N ARG A 503 47.05 -2.21 -10.12
CA ARG A 503 47.24 -1.76 -11.51
C ARG A 503 47.29 -2.91 -12.51
N GLN A 504 47.96 -4.01 -12.13
CA GLN A 504 47.99 -5.23 -12.93
C GLN A 504 46.55 -5.75 -13.16
N PHE A 505 45.74 -5.87 -12.11
CA PHE A 505 44.35 -6.32 -12.24
C PHE A 505 43.51 -5.41 -13.11
N ILE A 506 43.62 -4.09 -12.94
CA ILE A 506 42.90 -3.14 -13.81
C ILE A 506 43.33 -3.30 -15.27
N ALA A 507 44.62 -3.43 -15.56
CA ALA A 507 45.11 -3.65 -16.92
C ALA A 507 44.58 -4.97 -17.51
N MET A 508 44.50 -6.04 -16.71
CA MET A 508 43.94 -7.32 -17.13
C MET A 508 42.43 -7.22 -17.40
N TYR A 509 41.66 -6.52 -16.56
CA TYR A 509 40.25 -6.26 -16.80
C TYR A 509 40.02 -5.45 -18.08
N GLU A 510 40.80 -4.39 -18.29
CA GLU A 510 40.71 -3.57 -19.50
C GLU A 510 41.06 -4.37 -20.76
N ALA A 511 42.07 -5.23 -20.70
CA ALA A 511 42.41 -6.16 -21.78
C ALA A 511 41.30 -7.18 -22.06
N ALA A 512 40.52 -7.55 -21.04
CA ALA A 512 39.34 -8.41 -21.16
C ALA A 512 38.05 -7.64 -21.55
N GLY A 513 38.15 -6.34 -21.84
CA GLY A 513 37.02 -5.51 -22.26
C GLY A 513 36.13 -4.99 -21.13
N VAL A 514 36.55 -5.13 -19.87
CA VAL A 514 35.83 -4.59 -18.70
C VAL A 514 36.43 -3.23 -18.33
N PRO A 515 35.67 -2.12 -18.40
CA PRO A 515 36.19 -0.80 -18.07
C PRO A 515 36.52 -0.71 -16.57
N ARG A 516 37.58 0.01 -16.20
CA ARG A 516 37.96 0.19 -14.78
C ARG A 516 36.83 0.72 -13.89
N SER A 517 35.88 1.47 -14.44
CA SER A 517 34.69 1.96 -13.72
C SER A 517 33.70 0.86 -13.28
N LYS A 518 33.85 -0.36 -13.83
CA LYS A 518 33.09 -1.57 -13.43
C LYS A 518 33.79 -2.37 -12.33
N VAL A 519 35.01 -2.00 -11.93
CA VAL A 519 35.85 -2.76 -11.00
C VAL A 519 36.06 -1.97 -9.71
N LEU A 520 36.09 -2.67 -8.58
CA LEU A 520 36.58 -2.16 -7.30
C LEU A 520 37.76 -3.01 -6.84
N ILE A 521 38.92 -2.40 -6.63
CA ILE A 521 40.08 -3.10 -6.07
C ILE A 521 39.91 -3.20 -4.57
N LYS A 522 39.82 -4.43 -4.08
CA LYS A 522 39.58 -4.72 -2.68
C LYS A 522 40.91 -4.91 -1.96
N ILE A 523 41.10 -4.17 -0.87
CA ILE A 523 42.38 -4.02 -0.16
C ILE A 523 42.11 -4.13 1.34
N ALA A 524 42.96 -4.83 2.08
CA ALA A 524 42.88 -4.86 3.54
C ALA A 524 43.21 -3.49 4.14
N ALA A 525 42.43 -3.03 5.12
CA ALA A 525 42.58 -1.73 5.78
C ALA A 525 43.72 -1.70 6.82
N THR A 526 44.93 -2.06 6.39
CA THR A 526 46.18 -1.76 7.10
C THR A 526 46.61 -0.31 6.79
N TRP A 527 47.59 0.25 7.51
CA TRP A 527 48.13 1.57 7.15
C TRP A 527 48.74 1.58 5.74
N ALA A 528 49.43 0.50 5.35
CA ALA A 528 49.98 0.34 4.01
C ALA A 528 48.87 0.28 2.94
N GLY A 529 47.77 -0.42 3.22
CA GLY A 529 46.59 -0.49 2.37
C GLY A 529 45.86 0.85 2.22
N VAL A 530 45.75 1.63 3.31
CA VAL A 530 45.24 3.01 3.27
C VAL A 530 46.13 3.89 2.39
N GLY A 531 47.45 3.74 2.50
CA GLY A 531 48.41 4.41 1.60
C GLY A 531 48.22 4.04 0.14
N ALA A 532 48.03 2.74 -0.15
CA ALA A 532 47.79 2.23 -1.49
C ALA A 532 46.48 2.79 -2.08
N ALA A 533 45.40 2.77 -1.30
CA ALA A 533 44.11 3.33 -1.72
C ALA A 533 44.20 4.81 -2.06
N ARG A 534 44.95 5.61 -1.29
CA ARG A 534 45.16 7.03 -1.58
C ARG A 534 45.80 7.25 -2.94
N GLN A 535 46.80 6.45 -3.29
CA GLN A 535 47.45 6.51 -4.59
C GLN A 535 46.52 6.06 -5.72
N LEU A 536 45.86 4.91 -5.55
CA LEU A 536 44.98 4.33 -6.56
C LEU A 536 43.77 5.21 -6.86
N GLN A 537 43.15 5.81 -5.83
CA GLN A 537 42.02 6.72 -6.02
C GLN A 537 42.43 8.00 -6.75
N ALA A 538 43.63 8.53 -6.51
CA ALA A 538 44.17 9.66 -7.27
C ALA A 538 44.41 9.31 -8.77
N GLU A 539 44.55 8.02 -9.08
CA GLU A 539 44.69 7.48 -10.44
C GLU A 539 43.35 7.07 -11.08
N GLY A 540 42.23 7.30 -10.39
CA GLY A 540 40.90 6.92 -10.86
C GLY A 540 40.63 5.41 -10.78
N ILE A 541 41.33 4.69 -9.90
CA ILE A 541 41.07 3.29 -9.59
C ILE A 541 40.30 3.22 -8.27
N ASP A 542 39.02 2.88 -8.34
CA ASP A 542 38.14 2.83 -7.18
C ASP A 542 38.46 1.64 -6.27
N CYS A 543 38.58 1.92 -4.98
CA CYS A 543 39.01 0.96 -3.96
C CYS A 543 37.90 0.62 -2.97
N ASN A 544 37.85 -0.65 -2.57
CA ASN A 544 37.02 -1.19 -1.50
C ASN A 544 37.92 -1.62 -0.32
N LEU A 545 37.98 -0.83 0.75
CA LEU A 545 38.83 -1.15 1.90
C LEU A 545 38.08 -2.07 2.87
N THR A 546 38.65 -3.22 3.19
CA THR A 546 37.98 -4.28 3.96
C THR A 546 38.78 -4.68 5.19
N LEU A 547 38.29 -5.66 5.96
CA LEU A 547 38.88 -6.02 7.26
C LEU A 547 38.94 -4.80 8.20
N ILE A 548 37.84 -4.03 8.23
CA ILE A 548 37.69 -2.86 9.09
C ILE A 548 36.94 -3.29 10.35
N PHE A 549 37.59 -3.09 11.48
CA PHE A 549 37.12 -3.49 12.82
C PHE A 549 37.14 -2.33 13.81
N ASN A 550 37.84 -1.25 13.49
CA ASN A 550 38.05 -0.10 14.37
C ASN A 550 37.64 1.23 13.70
N PRO A 551 37.11 2.22 14.44
CA PRO A 551 36.69 3.50 13.87
C PRO A 551 37.82 4.29 13.20
N THR A 552 39.03 4.25 13.78
CA THR A 552 40.22 4.93 13.21
C THR A 552 40.61 4.32 11.87
N GLN A 553 40.45 3.00 11.69
CA GLN A 553 40.62 2.37 10.38
C GLN A 553 39.63 2.92 9.36
N ALA A 554 38.33 2.95 9.70
CA ALA A 554 37.28 3.43 8.80
C ALA A 554 37.53 4.89 8.37
N LEU A 555 37.84 5.76 9.34
CA LEU A 555 38.12 7.17 9.09
C LEU A 555 39.37 7.37 8.22
N ALA A 556 40.46 6.65 8.50
CA ALA A 556 41.67 6.73 7.70
C ALA A 556 41.44 6.31 6.24
N CYS A 557 40.60 5.29 6.01
CA CYS A 557 40.21 4.87 4.66
C CYS A 557 39.40 5.96 3.94
N SER A 558 38.47 6.61 4.64
CA SER A 558 37.69 7.71 4.07
C SER A 558 38.54 8.95 3.77
N GLU A 559 39.47 9.32 4.65
CA GLU A 559 40.42 10.42 4.44
C GLU A 559 41.43 10.12 3.32
N ALA A 560 41.69 8.84 3.02
CA ALA A 560 42.45 8.43 1.84
C ALA A 560 41.63 8.52 0.54
N GLY A 561 40.34 8.86 0.60
CA GLY A 561 39.48 8.99 -0.57
C GLY A 561 38.96 7.66 -1.11
N ALA A 562 38.95 6.60 -0.29
CA ALA A 562 38.35 5.33 -0.69
C ALA A 562 36.91 5.54 -1.18
N PHE A 563 36.58 4.92 -2.32
CA PHE A 563 35.23 4.90 -2.87
C PHE A 563 34.27 4.22 -1.90
N LEU A 564 34.69 3.09 -1.33
CA LEU A 564 33.87 2.26 -0.46
C LEU A 564 34.71 1.62 0.66
N ILE A 565 34.09 1.45 1.83
CA ILE A 565 34.64 0.66 2.93
C ILE A 565 33.70 -0.50 3.31
N SER A 566 34.27 -1.62 3.74
CA SER A 566 33.54 -2.82 4.16
C SER A 566 33.86 -3.23 5.60
N PRO A 567 33.21 -2.65 6.62
CA PRO A 567 33.28 -3.14 8.00
C PRO A 567 32.64 -4.53 8.17
N PHE A 568 33.31 -5.43 8.90
CA PHE A 568 32.92 -6.84 8.98
C PHE A 568 32.11 -7.15 10.25
N VAL A 569 30.79 -6.95 10.14
CA VAL A 569 29.80 -7.09 11.22
C VAL A 569 29.93 -8.42 11.96
N GLY A 570 29.83 -9.54 11.24
CA GLY A 570 29.84 -10.85 11.89
C GLY A 570 31.18 -11.27 12.45
N ARG A 571 32.31 -10.83 11.89
CA ARG A 571 33.63 -11.15 12.47
C ARG A 571 33.88 -10.42 13.78
N ILE A 572 33.31 -9.22 13.95
CA ILE A 572 33.31 -8.52 15.24
C ILE A 572 32.51 -9.36 16.25
N LEU A 573 31.28 -9.75 15.90
CA LEU A 573 30.45 -10.62 16.75
C LEU A 573 31.19 -11.91 17.14
N ASP A 574 31.84 -12.58 16.18
CA ASP A 574 32.57 -13.83 16.42
C ASP A 574 33.65 -13.67 17.52
N TRP A 575 34.33 -12.51 17.57
CA TRP A 575 35.36 -12.25 18.60
C TRP A 575 34.73 -12.12 19.98
N TYR A 576 33.69 -11.29 20.11
CA TYR A 576 33.04 -11.04 21.39
C TYR A 576 32.39 -12.31 21.95
N VAL A 577 31.75 -13.11 21.09
CA VAL A 577 31.19 -14.41 21.48
C VAL A 577 32.28 -15.37 21.96
N ALA A 578 33.42 -15.46 21.25
CA ALA A 578 34.54 -16.30 21.67
C ALA A 578 35.17 -15.88 23.01
N ASN A 579 35.01 -14.61 23.39
CA ASN A 579 35.47 -14.04 24.66
C ASN A 579 34.36 -13.97 25.74
N GLY A 580 33.25 -14.69 25.55
CA GLY A 580 32.18 -14.79 26.55
C GLY A 580 31.27 -13.56 26.65
N GLN A 581 31.27 -12.69 25.63
CA GLN A 581 30.54 -11.42 25.57
C GLN A 581 29.48 -11.43 24.46
N ALA A 582 28.65 -12.48 24.41
CA ALA A 582 27.55 -12.53 23.46
C ALA A 582 26.51 -11.42 23.77
N PRO A 583 26.03 -10.66 22.77
CA PRO A 583 25.06 -9.59 22.98
C PRO A 583 23.70 -10.18 23.37
N ALA A 584 22.94 -9.47 24.22
CA ALA A 584 21.61 -9.95 24.63
C ALA A 584 20.55 -9.66 23.56
N THR A 585 20.74 -8.62 22.75
CA THR A 585 19.84 -8.24 21.66
C THR A 585 20.59 -7.86 20.39
N ILE A 586 19.89 -7.80 19.25
CA ILE A 586 20.51 -7.41 17.98
C ILE A 586 20.99 -5.94 17.96
N ASP A 587 20.37 -5.06 18.75
CA ASP A 587 20.79 -3.66 18.86
C ASP A 587 22.04 -3.49 19.71
N GLU A 588 22.38 -4.51 20.52
CA GLU A 588 23.62 -4.60 21.29
C GLU A 588 24.73 -5.39 20.54
N ASP A 589 24.44 -5.93 19.35
CA ASP A 589 25.45 -6.63 18.55
C ASP A 589 26.62 -5.68 18.24
N PRO A 590 27.86 -6.02 18.66
CA PRO A 590 28.98 -5.09 18.57
C PRO A 590 29.34 -4.74 17.12
N GLY A 591 29.09 -5.65 16.17
CA GLY A 591 29.26 -5.37 14.74
C GLY A 591 28.19 -4.42 14.20
N VAL A 592 26.93 -4.59 14.61
CA VAL A 592 25.83 -3.70 14.22
C VAL A 592 26.06 -2.29 14.79
N VAL A 593 26.40 -2.20 16.08
CA VAL A 593 26.75 -0.93 16.75
C VAL A 593 27.90 -0.23 16.04
N PHE A 594 28.95 -0.98 15.70
CA PHE A 594 30.10 -0.44 14.97
C PHE A 594 29.71 0.18 13.63
N VAL A 595 28.96 -0.55 12.78
CA VAL A 595 28.57 -0.04 11.47
C VAL A 595 27.62 1.16 11.58
N ARG A 596 26.68 1.17 12.53
CA ARG A 596 25.83 2.33 12.81
C ARG A 596 26.67 3.56 13.18
N GLY A 597 27.67 3.39 14.03
CA GLY A 597 28.59 4.46 14.43
C GLY A 597 29.40 5.00 13.26
N VAL A 598 30.01 4.12 12.45
CA VAL A 598 30.77 4.50 11.25
C VAL A 598 29.88 5.24 10.25
N TYR A 599 28.69 4.70 9.96
CA TYR A 599 27.72 5.33 9.05
C TYR A 599 27.34 6.72 9.55
N ALA A 600 26.92 6.85 10.81
CA ALA A 600 26.54 8.14 11.40
C ALA A 600 27.67 9.16 11.31
N GLU A 601 28.90 8.77 11.67
CA GLU A 601 30.06 9.67 11.62
C GLU A 601 30.39 10.10 10.18
N PHE A 602 30.26 9.21 9.20
CA PHE A 602 30.50 9.54 7.80
C PHE A 602 29.46 10.53 7.28
N LYS A 603 28.18 10.31 7.57
CA LYS A 603 27.11 11.24 7.15
C LYS A 603 27.27 12.59 7.84
N ARG A 604 27.63 12.60 9.13
CA ARG A 604 27.93 13.81 9.90
C ARG A 604 29.08 14.61 9.31
N ARG A 605 30.15 13.95 8.84
CA ARG A 605 31.28 14.61 8.15
C ARG A 605 31.00 14.98 6.68
N GLY A 606 29.85 14.60 6.12
CA GLY A 606 29.57 14.74 4.70
C GLY A 606 30.51 13.92 3.81
N SER A 607 31.03 12.79 4.31
CA SER A 607 31.95 11.95 3.56
C SER A 607 31.25 11.30 2.35
N PRO A 608 31.85 11.33 1.15
CA PRO A 608 31.33 10.65 -0.03
C PRO A 608 31.65 9.14 -0.04
N THR A 609 32.48 8.66 0.88
CA THR A 609 32.84 7.24 0.97
C THR A 609 31.61 6.40 1.34
N VAL A 610 31.35 5.37 0.54
CA VAL A 610 30.24 4.44 0.73
C VAL A 610 30.53 3.49 1.89
N VAL A 611 29.59 3.33 2.82
CA VAL A 611 29.68 2.33 3.90
C VAL A 611 28.95 1.07 3.50
N MET A 612 29.66 -0.06 3.40
CA MET A 612 29.09 -1.36 3.06
C MET A 612 29.20 -2.36 4.21
N GLY A 613 28.11 -2.63 4.92
CA GLY A 613 28.12 -3.69 5.93
C GLY A 613 28.43 -5.06 5.29
N ALA A 614 29.30 -5.85 5.92
CA ALA A 614 29.81 -7.10 5.36
C ALA A 614 29.92 -8.24 6.39
N SER A 615 30.12 -9.46 5.89
CA SER A 615 30.35 -10.67 6.71
C SER A 615 29.22 -10.94 7.72
N PHE A 616 27.97 -10.86 7.28
CA PHE A 616 26.80 -11.15 8.13
C PHE A 616 26.75 -12.62 8.58
N ARG A 617 26.15 -12.86 9.76
CA ARG A 617 25.86 -14.19 10.32
C ARG A 617 24.37 -14.51 10.33
N SER A 618 23.52 -13.49 10.30
CA SER A 618 22.06 -13.65 10.39
C SER A 618 21.32 -12.57 9.61
N THR A 619 20.05 -12.83 9.28
CA THR A 619 19.16 -11.82 8.69
C THR A 619 18.90 -10.68 9.68
N ALA A 620 18.86 -10.96 10.99
CA ALA A 620 18.68 -9.94 12.02
C ALA A 620 19.75 -8.83 11.95
N GLN A 621 21.02 -9.15 11.67
CA GLN A 621 22.07 -8.14 11.49
C GLN A 621 21.83 -7.27 10.25
N ILE A 622 21.33 -7.86 9.17
CA ILE A 622 21.00 -7.17 7.92
C ILE A 622 19.81 -6.22 8.17
N GLU A 623 18.78 -6.73 8.83
CA GLU A 623 17.58 -5.96 9.17
C GLU A 623 17.91 -4.79 10.11
N ALA A 624 18.82 -5.00 11.06
CA ALA A 624 19.29 -3.95 11.97
C ALA A 624 20.11 -2.85 11.28
N LEU A 625 20.59 -3.10 10.05
CA LEU A 625 21.37 -2.17 9.22
C LEU A 625 20.63 -1.72 7.95
N ALA A 626 19.34 -2.04 7.79
CA ALA A 626 18.55 -1.60 6.65
C ALA A 626 18.55 -0.07 6.52
N GLY A 627 18.92 0.46 5.36
CA GLY A 627 19.15 1.89 5.12
C GLY A 627 20.64 2.30 5.10
N CYS A 628 21.57 1.38 5.33
CA CYS A 628 23.00 1.58 5.04
C CYS A 628 23.21 1.80 3.53
N ASP A 629 24.33 2.41 3.12
CA ASP A 629 24.56 2.72 1.70
C ASP A 629 24.56 1.45 0.84
N ARG A 630 25.31 0.43 1.27
CA ARG A 630 25.33 -0.90 0.64
C ARG A 630 25.41 -1.99 1.70
N LEU A 631 25.00 -3.21 1.34
CA LEU A 631 25.20 -4.41 2.17
C LEU A 631 25.67 -5.55 1.28
N THR A 632 26.82 -6.16 1.63
CA THR A 632 27.30 -7.37 0.96
C THR A 632 26.87 -8.61 1.73
N ILE A 633 26.02 -9.40 1.10
CA ILE A 633 25.24 -10.46 1.73
C ILE A 633 25.49 -11.78 0.99
N SER A 634 25.65 -12.87 1.74
CA SER A 634 25.80 -14.20 1.16
C SER A 634 24.50 -14.67 0.48
N PRO A 635 24.58 -15.51 -0.56
CA PRO A 635 23.39 -16.05 -1.22
C PRO A 635 22.38 -16.70 -0.26
N GLU A 636 22.87 -17.45 0.75
CA GLU A 636 22.02 -18.09 1.75
C GLU A 636 21.17 -17.08 2.55
N LEU A 637 21.76 -15.96 2.97
CA LEU A 637 21.02 -14.94 3.73
C LEU A 637 20.08 -14.13 2.82
N LEU A 638 20.45 -13.91 1.56
CA LEU A 638 19.55 -13.32 0.56
C LEU A 638 18.32 -14.20 0.33
N GLU A 639 18.49 -15.51 0.22
CA GLU A 639 17.38 -16.47 0.07
C GLU A 639 16.48 -16.48 1.31
N LYS A 640 17.05 -16.41 2.52
CA LYS A 640 16.25 -16.29 3.76
C LYS A 640 15.44 -15.00 3.78
N LEU A 641 16.00 -13.88 3.34
CA LEU A 641 15.28 -12.59 3.23
C LEU A 641 14.22 -12.60 2.11
N GLU A 642 14.45 -13.35 1.04
CA GLU A 642 13.47 -13.53 -0.03
C GLU A 642 12.27 -14.38 0.44
N ALA A 643 12.51 -15.34 1.34
CA ALA A 643 11.46 -16.18 1.91
C ALA A 643 10.72 -15.57 3.12
N ASP A 644 11.23 -14.47 3.70
CA ASP A 644 10.61 -13.78 4.83
C ASP A 644 9.75 -12.61 4.33
N HIS A 645 8.46 -12.61 4.67
CA HIS A 645 7.45 -11.65 4.19
C HIS A 645 6.95 -10.68 5.29
N GLY A 646 7.78 -10.42 6.31
CA GLY A 646 7.54 -9.40 7.34
C GLY A 646 7.91 -7.97 6.92
N GLU A 647 7.57 -6.98 7.73
CA GLU A 647 8.01 -5.59 7.54
C GLU A 647 9.51 -5.45 7.81
N LEU A 648 10.19 -4.68 6.97
CA LEU A 648 11.59 -4.29 7.14
C LEU A 648 11.69 -2.77 7.35
N PRO A 649 11.70 -2.28 8.60
CA PRO A 649 11.80 -0.86 8.87
C PRO A 649 13.19 -0.33 8.52
N ARG A 650 13.26 0.89 7.95
CA ARG A 650 14.53 1.61 7.79
C ARG A 650 15.14 1.91 9.16
N ARG A 651 16.38 1.46 9.39
CA ARG A 651 17.13 1.67 10.63
C ARG A 651 18.17 2.78 10.51
N LEU A 652 18.77 2.94 9.33
CA LEU A 652 19.79 3.96 9.08
C LEU A 652 19.21 5.07 8.19
N VAL A 653 19.38 6.32 8.61
CA VAL A 653 18.95 7.52 7.90
C VAL A 653 20.15 8.44 7.76
N ALA A 654 20.37 9.00 6.57
CA ALA A 654 21.40 10.00 6.39
C ALA A 654 21.00 11.29 7.13
N GLY A 655 21.74 11.63 8.18
CA GLY A 655 21.62 12.92 8.85
C GLY A 655 22.18 14.07 8.00
N ALA A 656 21.91 15.31 8.41
CA ALA A 656 22.55 16.47 7.79
C ALA A 656 24.05 16.47 8.07
N ALA A 657 24.85 16.85 7.07
CA ALA A 657 26.28 17.06 7.26
C ALA A 657 26.49 18.28 8.19
N GLU A 658 27.40 18.12 9.14
CA GLU A 658 27.81 19.16 10.08
C GLU A 658 29.14 19.78 9.64
N SER A 659 29.35 21.05 9.95
CA SER A 659 30.66 21.69 9.80
C SER A 659 31.57 21.28 10.96
N VAL A 660 32.30 20.18 10.79
CA VAL A 660 33.19 19.63 11.82
C VAL A 660 34.65 19.89 11.46
N GLN A 661 35.41 20.52 12.38
CA GLN A 661 36.88 20.49 12.30
C GLN A 661 37.38 19.14 12.81
N VAL A 662 38.07 18.40 11.96
CA VAL A 662 38.61 17.07 12.28
C VAL A 662 40.12 17.04 12.07
N THR A 663 40.85 16.49 13.04
CA THR A 663 42.28 16.23 12.92
C THR A 663 42.50 14.97 12.08
N PRO A 664 43.26 15.05 10.97
CA PRO A 664 43.54 13.88 10.12
C PRO A 664 44.20 12.73 10.89
N ILE A 665 43.93 11.50 10.45
CA ILE A 665 44.58 10.31 10.97
C ILE A 665 45.96 10.16 10.33
N ASP A 666 47.01 10.19 11.15
CA ASP A 666 48.36 9.83 10.74
C ASP A 666 48.72 8.38 11.12
N GLY A 667 49.87 7.90 10.65
CA GLY A 667 50.30 6.53 10.88
C GLY A 667 50.57 6.22 12.35
N ALA A 668 50.97 7.22 13.15
CA ALA A 668 51.25 7.04 14.57
C ALA A 668 49.93 6.83 15.35
N ARG A 669 48.93 7.67 15.08
CA ARG A 669 47.58 7.54 15.65
C ARG A 669 46.92 6.23 15.20
N PHE A 670 47.00 5.89 13.91
CA PHE A 670 46.45 4.64 13.40
C PHE A 670 47.02 3.42 14.14
N ALA A 671 48.35 3.36 14.30
CA ALA A 671 49.01 2.26 14.99
C ALA A 671 48.65 2.21 16.49
N ALA A 672 48.60 3.36 17.16
CA ALA A 672 48.25 3.45 18.57
C ALA A 672 46.80 3.04 18.85
N ASP A 673 45.84 3.56 18.07
CA ASP A 673 44.41 3.27 18.24
C ASP A 673 44.10 1.79 17.94
N LEU A 674 44.77 1.21 16.94
CA LEU A 674 44.60 -0.22 16.62
C LEU A 674 45.20 -1.11 17.71
N ALA A 675 46.42 -0.81 18.19
CA ALA A 675 47.07 -1.57 19.26
C ALA A 675 46.30 -1.51 20.60
N ALA A 676 45.55 -0.43 20.84
CA ALA A 676 44.67 -0.28 22.00
C ALA A 676 43.36 -1.08 21.89
N ASP A 677 43.07 -1.66 20.72
CA ASP A 677 41.87 -2.46 20.43
C ASP A 677 42.27 -3.91 20.10
N PRO A 678 42.31 -4.80 21.10
CA PRO A 678 42.72 -6.20 20.90
C PRO A 678 41.85 -6.92 19.87
N MET A 679 40.55 -6.65 19.86
CA MET A 679 39.61 -7.24 18.90
C MET A 679 39.99 -6.87 17.47
N ALA A 680 40.18 -5.58 17.21
CA ALA A 680 40.54 -5.11 15.88
C ALA A 680 41.93 -5.60 15.45
N THR A 681 42.92 -5.60 16.35
CA THR A 681 44.27 -6.11 16.08
C THR A 681 44.23 -7.59 15.68
N GLU A 682 43.59 -8.44 16.49
CA GLU A 682 43.51 -9.88 16.24
C GLU A 682 42.70 -10.21 14.99
N LYS A 683 41.55 -9.54 14.78
CA LYS A 683 40.68 -9.80 13.61
C LYS A 683 41.25 -9.27 12.30
N LEU A 684 42.02 -8.18 12.32
CA LEU A 684 42.75 -7.73 11.14
C LEU A 684 43.83 -8.77 10.76
N ALA A 685 44.70 -9.13 11.70
CA ALA A 685 45.79 -10.07 11.45
C ALA A 685 45.27 -11.44 11.00
N SER A 686 44.36 -12.06 11.77
CA SER A 686 43.78 -13.36 11.42
C SER A 686 42.96 -13.33 10.13
N GLY A 687 42.38 -12.18 9.79
CA GLY A 687 41.66 -11.99 8.54
C GLY A 687 42.56 -11.96 7.32
N ILE A 688 43.70 -11.28 7.42
CA ILE A 688 44.74 -11.26 6.39
C ILE A 688 45.33 -12.66 6.22
N ASP A 689 45.69 -13.31 7.33
CA ASP A 689 46.26 -14.67 7.32
C ASP A 689 45.32 -15.69 6.66
N ALA A 690 44.02 -15.59 6.93
CA ALA A 690 43.03 -16.48 6.32
C ALA A 690 42.96 -16.29 4.80
N PHE A 691 42.92 -15.04 4.31
CA PHE A 691 42.90 -14.77 2.87
C PHE A 691 44.22 -15.14 2.18
N ALA A 692 45.36 -14.90 2.82
CA ALA A 692 46.66 -15.32 2.31
C ALA A 692 46.76 -16.85 2.22
N LYS A 693 46.25 -17.57 3.23
CA LYS A 693 46.19 -19.04 3.23
C LYS A 693 45.30 -19.59 2.12
N ASP A 694 44.14 -18.97 1.88
CA ASP A 694 43.24 -19.39 0.80
C ASP A 694 43.84 -19.13 -0.58
N LEU A 695 44.56 -18.02 -0.75
CA LEU A 695 45.31 -17.71 -1.96
C LEU A 695 46.44 -18.71 -2.19
N GLU A 696 47.21 -19.07 -1.16
CA GLU A 696 48.25 -20.09 -1.29
C GLU A 696 47.67 -21.47 -1.59
N ALA A 697 46.51 -21.81 -1.01
CA ALA A 697 45.83 -23.05 -1.36
C ALA A 697 45.42 -23.10 -2.83
N LEU A 698 44.96 -21.97 -3.40
CA LEU A 698 44.68 -21.85 -4.83
C LEU A 698 45.96 -22.02 -5.67
N ARG A 699 47.05 -21.33 -5.29
CA ARG A 699 48.37 -21.46 -5.94
C ARG A 699 48.88 -22.90 -5.89
N GLN A 700 48.71 -23.60 -4.78
CA GLN A 700 49.07 -25.02 -4.65
C GLN A 700 48.27 -25.90 -5.62
N THR A 701 46.96 -25.69 -5.75
CA THR A 701 46.14 -26.42 -6.75
C THR A 701 46.61 -26.15 -8.17
N ILE A 702 47.01 -24.92 -8.49
CA ILE A 702 47.57 -24.57 -9.79
C ILE A 702 48.93 -25.27 -10.00
N ARG A 703 49.79 -25.26 -8.98
CA ARG A 703 51.12 -25.90 -8.98
C ARG A 703 51.04 -27.41 -9.25
N GLU A 704 50.00 -28.07 -8.78
CA GLU A 704 49.74 -29.49 -9.03
C GLU A 704 49.21 -29.77 -10.46
N ARG A 705 48.62 -28.76 -11.12
CA ARG A 705 48.01 -28.88 -12.46
C ARG A 705 48.88 -28.35 -13.61
N LEU A 706 49.88 -27.51 -13.30
CA LEU A 706 50.95 -27.04 -14.21
C LEU A 706 52.11 -28.03 -14.21
#